data_AF-A0A7X9QA74-F1
#
_entry.id   AF-A0A7X9QA74-F1
#
_cell.length_a   1.000
_cell.length_b   1.000
_cell.length_c   1.000
_cell.angle_alpha   90.00
_cell.angle_beta   90.00
_cell.angle_gamma   90.00
#
_symmetry.space_group_name_H-M   'P 1'
#
loop_
_entity.id
_entity.type
_entity.pdbx_description
1 polymer ?
#
loop_
_entity_poly.entity_id
_entity_poly.type
_entity_poly.pdbx_seq_one_letter_code
_entity_poly.pdbx_strand_id
1 'polypeptide(L)'
;MSIPENIDGLNITEISTNAFLNNSIIEKLIIPEGVKKIHKDAIVNCKFLNDIELPKSLNFIDVNAFRNVEDKTHGDGIQPTYKVDARSYAFGFVLENRYKYSTIEPKSNFEYAKAKDAKANVVVGDIVSLTIPETNYGGTPPYQYTTYIYCNDSVVEHMPFTSSRIVTYRFTSPGNYKIKTWVRDSNKIVVNSINPAVYTVSGAPTPLQVYGTVNSANVVLGNECIFYAHPSGGAAPYTYAYYLYKDNVRIATTSYTNNIYYTYKPTAAGNYHAMVFAKDSLGNRVSSISPTISVQPSSPLSINVTVNKAHVNLNEKIIFTATASNGLKPYSYAYYLYKDGTNIYKSTYSQNNIFTYTPVVNGVYTVTAFVKDSKNIIAYKNSAKVTAGVVSPLTVVASANKNNMLIGESVTFSANASGGIPPYYYAYYIFKDNVPIHKGSYSKVNSFTYIPTSAGTYRATAFVKDSSNTIVFADTPVVNVGGSSAPLSLIATATPSGQYIGDTITFKGLATGGKAPYSYAFYVYKDNVKVLNYWYTSNSQYNYTPTSAGVYHANVFVKDSAGKIVWKATTKINIQAGSIPPLTITSNADKTTMNVNETVSVIATANGGVPPYQYAYYVIKDNVAIHKGTYGINSIFTYTPTLPGTYKITSFVRDSRNIRTSHTTGNIVVSAPAPQPITVYATIDNVNFELGGKVTVRAFASGGVSPYKYAFHVINANTNAIVYTTAYSDSNTFIYTPTAAGTYKFKAYVKDKTDTVVSTESTNFIVTVPVRKVTLNASISGNILTLNANVTGYGSTPPIEYAFYIYKDDVLILQDSVYRPSPAYHYNLTQSGVYSGFVFVKYNGIPNIDTAASNTVPFTYVPAPKYRALLIGNSDYPGTGLDLPGCAQDVIKMYSRLSTKGPFGAVEIKKHDNLYAPNLVPAINTAFSGADANSVSIFYYTGHALETGFLMGTDNQTVSPATLANALRSVPGKVIVLLDCCHSGLYINKSNTTNDDAYKKFNQSVINAFRNVDVQSRAGELLESKFHVITSSRKDQQSYATNDGSFFTTGLLLAGDTDNNGFISMYEAYISGKSYAQSQMGELQIAQAYPNNDSLELFKN
;
A
#
# COMPACT_ATOMS: atom_id res chain seq x y z
N MET A 1 -14.45 -50.48 28.00
CA MET A 1 -14.17 -51.18 26.72
C MET A 1 -12.91 -50.59 26.11
N SER A 2 -11.98 -51.43 25.67
CA SER A 2 -10.82 -50.99 24.87
C SER A 2 -10.97 -51.57 23.47
N ILE A 3 -10.76 -50.75 22.44
CA ILE A 3 -10.78 -51.22 21.06
C ILE A 3 -9.46 -51.95 20.81
N PRO A 4 -9.47 -53.22 20.34
CA PRO A 4 -8.23 -53.95 20.11
C PRO A 4 -7.38 -53.27 19.04
N GLU A 5 -6.05 -53.32 19.18
CA GLU A 5 -5.14 -52.70 18.21
C GLU A 5 -5.14 -53.43 16.86
N ASN A 6 -5.37 -54.75 16.87
CA ASN A 6 -5.52 -55.58 15.67
C ASN A 6 -6.57 -56.69 15.83
N ILE A 7 -7.10 -57.14 14.69
CA ILE A 7 -8.02 -58.29 14.55
C ILE A 7 -7.58 -59.09 13.32
N ASP A 8 -7.52 -60.42 13.41
CA ASP A 8 -7.08 -61.34 12.33
C ASP A 8 -5.77 -60.92 11.64
N GLY A 9 -4.86 -60.28 12.38
CA GLY A 9 -3.55 -59.83 11.90
C GLY A 9 -3.52 -58.44 11.25
N LEU A 10 -4.63 -57.68 11.26
CA LEU A 10 -4.74 -56.36 10.64
C LEU A 10 -4.96 -55.25 11.68
N ASN A 11 -4.20 -54.14 11.54
CA ASN A 11 -4.26 -53.00 12.47
C ASN A 11 -5.47 -52.09 12.24
N ILE A 12 -6.08 -51.59 13.33
CA ILE A 12 -7.22 -50.67 13.31
C ILE A 12 -6.75 -49.19 13.21
N THR A 13 -7.30 -48.41 12.26
CA THR A 13 -6.87 -47.01 11.99
C THR A 13 -7.98 -45.95 12.01
N GLU A 14 -9.26 -46.34 12.03
CA GLU A 14 -10.40 -45.41 11.98
C GLU A 14 -11.63 -45.94 12.75
N ILE A 15 -12.50 -45.04 13.24
CA ILE A 15 -13.79 -45.38 13.87
C ILE A 15 -14.96 -44.78 13.05
N SER A 16 -15.83 -45.66 12.55
CA SER A 16 -16.86 -45.35 11.56
C SER A 16 -18.15 -44.75 12.12
N THR A 17 -18.96 -44.13 11.24
CA THR A 17 -20.27 -43.52 11.57
C THR A 17 -21.19 -44.49 12.30
N ASN A 18 -21.88 -44.01 13.34
CA ASN A 18 -22.82 -44.75 14.21
C ASN A 18 -22.26 -45.97 14.96
N ALA A 19 -20.94 -46.19 14.98
CA ALA A 19 -20.33 -47.39 15.56
C ALA A 19 -20.77 -47.72 17.01
N PHE A 20 -21.05 -46.70 17.84
CA PHE A 20 -21.47 -46.86 19.23
C PHE A 20 -22.86 -46.27 19.51
N LEU A 21 -23.69 -46.03 18.49
CA LEU A 21 -24.95 -45.32 18.63
C LEU A 21 -25.87 -45.93 19.71
N ASN A 22 -26.38 -45.07 20.61
CA ASN A 22 -27.28 -45.40 21.73
C ASN A 22 -26.73 -46.47 22.70
N ASN A 23 -25.41 -46.70 22.73
CA ASN A 23 -24.85 -47.69 23.62
C ASN A 23 -24.98 -47.23 25.08
N SER A 24 -25.82 -47.92 25.83
CA SER A 24 -26.17 -47.57 27.21
C SER A 24 -25.45 -48.43 28.26
N ILE A 25 -24.30 -49.03 27.91
CA ILE A 25 -23.61 -50.00 28.79
C ILE A 25 -22.13 -49.64 28.98
N ILE A 26 -21.47 -49.02 27.99
CA ILE A 26 -20.03 -48.70 28.08
C ILE A 26 -19.76 -47.45 28.93
N GLU A 27 -18.88 -47.57 29.93
CA GLU A 27 -18.47 -46.45 30.80
C GLU A 27 -17.11 -45.84 30.44
N LYS A 28 -16.22 -46.60 29.79
CA LYS A 28 -14.91 -46.13 29.34
C LYS A 28 -14.59 -46.62 27.93
N LEU A 29 -13.99 -45.76 27.11
CA LEU A 29 -13.56 -46.06 25.75
C LEU A 29 -12.11 -45.61 25.51
N ILE A 30 -11.21 -46.56 25.31
CA ILE A 30 -9.82 -46.28 24.95
C ILE A 30 -9.66 -46.48 23.44
N ILE A 31 -9.22 -45.43 22.74
CA ILE A 31 -8.91 -45.47 21.31
C ILE A 31 -7.40 -45.62 21.16
N PRO A 32 -6.93 -46.73 20.54
CA PRO A 32 -5.51 -47.04 20.51
C PRO A 32 -4.69 -46.11 19.59
N GLU A 33 -3.39 -46.04 19.85
CA GLU A 33 -2.48 -45.31 18.97
C GLU A 33 -2.37 -45.95 17.58
N GLY A 34 -2.30 -45.12 16.55
CA GLY A 34 -2.42 -45.54 15.15
C GLY A 34 -3.79 -45.26 14.54
N VAL A 35 -4.82 -45.00 15.38
CA VAL A 35 -6.13 -44.49 14.92
C VAL A 35 -6.02 -42.99 14.60
N LYS A 36 -6.44 -42.61 13.39
CA LYS A 36 -6.23 -41.24 12.85
C LYS A 36 -7.50 -40.42 12.72
N LYS A 37 -8.67 -41.09 12.62
CA LYS A 37 -9.95 -40.45 12.29
C LYS A 37 -11.13 -41.02 13.09
N ILE A 38 -12.05 -40.13 13.46
CA ILE A 38 -13.35 -40.45 14.05
C ILE A 38 -14.45 -39.75 13.26
N HIS A 39 -15.38 -40.53 12.72
CA HIS A 39 -16.38 -40.08 11.75
C HIS A 39 -17.68 -39.58 12.40
N LYS A 40 -18.52 -38.91 11.61
CA LYS A 40 -19.75 -38.26 12.07
C LYS A 40 -20.65 -39.25 12.83
N ASP A 41 -21.22 -38.78 13.93
CA ASP A 41 -22.17 -39.53 14.78
C ASP A 41 -21.63 -40.90 15.28
N ALA A 42 -20.30 -41.13 15.26
CA ALA A 42 -19.71 -42.41 15.66
C ALA A 42 -20.05 -42.81 17.11
N ILE A 43 -20.10 -41.86 18.04
CA ILE A 43 -20.32 -42.08 19.47
C ILE A 43 -21.42 -41.12 19.93
N VAL A 44 -22.68 -41.54 19.74
CA VAL A 44 -23.86 -40.70 19.99
C VAL A 44 -24.82 -41.37 20.97
N ASN A 45 -25.39 -40.57 21.89
CA ASN A 45 -26.31 -41.03 22.93
C ASN A 45 -25.72 -42.12 23.86
N CYS A 46 -24.39 -42.25 23.96
CA CYS A 46 -23.75 -43.17 24.90
C CYS A 46 -23.66 -42.54 26.30
N LYS A 47 -24.82 -42.45 26.96
CA LYS A 47 -24.98 -41.63 28.18
C LYS A 47 -24.12 -42.09 29.36
N PHE A 48 -23.77 -43.38 29.41
CA PHE A 48 -22.96 -43.92 30.50
C PHE A 48 -21.46 -43.76 30.28
N LEU A 49 -21.01 -43.24 29.12
CA LEU A 49 -19.59 -43.11 28.78
C LEU A 49 -18.95 -41.91 29.48
N ASN A 50 -17.98 -42.17 30.37
CA ASN A 50 -17.41 -41.22 31.30
C ASN A 50 -15.90 -40.95 31.11
N ASP A 51 -15.13 -41.86 30.49
CA ASP A 51 -13.69 -41.71 30.24
C ASP A 51 -13.34 -42.09 28.79
N ILE A 52 -12.65 -41.19 28.08
CA ILE A 52 -12.29 -41.35 26.68
C ILE A 52 -10.83 -40.94 26.47
N GLU A 53 -10.02 -41.86 25.97
CA GLU A 53 -8.60 -41.60 25.70
C GLU A 53 -8.36 -41.48 24.20
N LEU A 54 -7.80 -40.34 23.77
CA LEU A 54 -7.57 -40.02 22.37
C LEU A 54 -6.07 -40.08 22.02
N PRO A 55 -5.72 -40.68 20.87
CA PRO A 55 -4.34 -40.79 20.44
C PRO A 55 -3.77 -39.46 19.91
N LYS A 56 -2.46 -39.26 20.03
CA LYS A 56 -1.71 -38.12 19.45
C LYS A 56 -1.66 -38.20 17.93
N SER A 57 -1.77 -39.40 17.37
CA SER A 57 -1.81 -39.61 15.92
C SER A 57 -3.12 -39.17 15.27
N LEU A 58 -4.13 -38.80 16.07
CA LEU A 58 -5.41 -38.28 15.60
C LEU A 58 -5.26 -36.90 14.96
N ASN A 59 -5.74 -36.73 13.73
CA ASN A 59 -5.67 -35.47 12.99
C ASN A 59 -7.01 -35.03 12.38
N PHE A 60 -8.08 -35.78 12.68
CA PHE A 60 -9.42 -35.49 12.15
C PHE A 60 -10.53 -36.06 13.05
N ILE A 61 -11.48 -35.20 13.45
CA ILE A 61 -12.72 -35.55 14.15
C ILE A 61 -13.88 -34.84 13.46
N ASP A 62 -14.88 -35.59 13.03
CA ASP A 62 -16.02 -35.08 12.27
C ASP A 62 -17.15 -34.53 13.17
N VAL A 63 -18.05 -33.72 12.59
CA VAL A 63 -19.11 -33.01 13.30
C VAL A 63 -20.05 -33.99 14.02
N ASN A 64 -20.41 -33.68 15.27
CA ASN A 64 -21.28 -34.51 16.11
C ASN A 64 -20.75 -35.92 16.41
N ALA A 65 -19.47 -36.21 16.17
CA ALA A 65 -18.87 -37.51 16.49
C ALA A 65 -19.11 -37.95 17.95
N PHE A 66 -19.27 -36.99 18.88
CA PHE A 66 -19.51 -37.20 20.32
C PHE A 66 -20.80 -36.52 20.82
N ARG A 67 -21.94 -36.64 20.12
CA ARG A 67 -23.19 -35.94 20.49
C ARG A 67 -23.98 -36.70 21.57
N ASN A 68 -24.49 -36.00 22.59
CA ASN A 68 -25.34 -36.58 23.65
C ASN A 68 -24.71 -37.76 24.41
N VAL A 69 -23.38 -37.80 24.54
CA VAL A 69 -22.69 -38.73 25.45
C VAL A 69 -22.83 -38.32 26.93
N GLU A 70 -23.44 -37.17 27.20
CA GLU A 70 -23.70 -36.63 28.54
C GLU A 70 -24.98 -37.26 29.14
N ASP A 71 -24.90 -37.95 30.28
CA ASP A 71 -26.12 -38.37 31.01
C ASP A 71 -26.71 -37.21 31.81
N LYS A 72 -27.99 -36.91 31.56
CA LYS A 72 -28.76 -35.84 32.23
C LYS A 72 -29.74 -36.37 33.29
N THR A 73 -29.76 -37.67 33.59
CA THR A 73 -30.75 -38.27 34.51
C THR A 73 -30.36 -38.24 36.00
N HIS A 74 -29.08 -38.06 36.34
CA HIS A 74 -28.60 -37.90 37.73
C HIS A 74 -28.50 -36.44 38.22
N GLY A 75 -29.20 -35.48 37.59
CA GLY A 75 -29.34 -34.08 38.07
C GLY A 75 -28.20 -33.12 37.72
N ASP A 76 -26.98 -33.63 37.47
CA ASP A 76 -25.79 -32.78 37.30
C ASP A 76 -25.15 -32.83 35.89
N GLY A 77 -25.68 -33.61 34.92
CA GLY A 77 -25.20 -33.57 33.53
C GLY A 77 -23.72 -33.95 33.36
N ILE A 78 -23.36 -35.21 33.66
CA ILE A 78 -21.96 -35.66 33.68
C ILE A 78 -21.42 -35.79 32.25
N GLN A 79 -20.35 -35.05 31.93
CA GLN A 79 -19.61 -35.14 30.66
C GLN A 79 -18.36 -36.04 30.78
N PRO A 80 -18.01 -36.81 29.73
CA PRO A 80 -16.79 -37.62 29.71
C PRO A 80 -15.52 -36.76 29.74
N THR A 81 -14.46 -37.30 30.35
CA THR A 81 -13.14 -36.66 30.36
C THR A 81 -12.27 -37.18 29.21
N TYR A 82 -11.68 -36.28 28.43
CA TYR A 82 -10.83 -36.57 27.27
C TYR A 82 -9.34 -36.42 27.58
N LYS A 83 -8.55 -37.49 27.47
CA LYS A 83 -7.08 -37.42 27.73
C LYS A 83 -6.30 -37.20 26.43
N VAL A 84 -5.46 -36.15 26.36
CA VAL A 84 -4.80 -35.65 25.13
C VAL A 84 -3.40 -35.03 25.37
N ASP A 85 -2.53 -34.95 24.35
CA ASP A 85 -1.22 -34.26 24.44
C ASP A 85 -1.34 -32.76 24.08
N ALA A 86 -0.76 -31.86 24.88
CA ALA A 86 -0.90 -30.40 24.74
C ALA A 86 -0.31 -29.83 23.43
N ARG A 87 0.49 -30.62 22.72
CA ARG A 87 1.09 -30.27 21.42
C ARG A 87 0.42 -30.99 20.25
N SER A 88 -0.67 -31.73 20.48
CA SER A 88 -1.39 -32.52 19.47
C SER A 88 -2.63 -31.81 18.89
N TYR A 89 -3.07 -32.23 17.71
CA TYR A 89 -4.27 -31.70 17.05
C TYR A 89 -5.54 -31.87 17.90
N ALA A 90 -5.69 -33.02 18.58
CA ALA A 90 -6.81 -33.30 19.46
C ALA A 90 -6.93 -32.28 20.63
N PHE A 91 -5.84 -31.59 20.99
CA PHE A 91 -5.86 -30.54 22.00
C PHE A 91 -6.60 -29.28 21.53
N GLY A 92 -6.44 -28.89 20.26
CA GLY A 92 -7.22 -27.81 19.66
C GLY A 92 -8.71 -28.14 19.64
N PHE A 93 -9.06 -29.39 19.29
CA PHE A 93 -10.45 -29.84 19.25
C PHE A 93 -11.16 -29.76 20.61
N VAL A 94 -10.50 -30.20 21.70
CA VAL A 94 -11.12 -30.11 23.03
C VAL A 94 -11.23 -28.68 23.54
N LEU A 95 -10.30 -27.79 23.17
CA LEU A 95 -10.36 -26.36 23.52
C LEU A 95 -11.46 -25.61 22.75
N GLU A 96 -11.58 -25.85 21.44
CA GLU A 96 -12.61 -25.26 20.59
C GLU A 96 -14.03 -25.65 21.03
N ASN A 97 -14.22 -26.91 21.46
CA ASN A 97 -15.53 -27.43 21.87
C ASN A 97 -15.81 -27.31 23.38
N ARG A 98 -14.87 -26.76 24.16
CA ARG A 98 -14.94 -26.60 25.63
C ARG A 98 -15.19 -27.91 26.39
N TYR A 99 -14.69 -29.04 25.86
CA TYR A 99 -14.81 -30.35 26.52
C TYR A 99 -13.87 -30.45 27.72
N LYS A 100 -14.22 -31.29 28.69
CA LYS A 100 -13.37 -31.58 29.84
C LYS A 100 -12.18 -32.44 29.41
N TYR A 101 -10.94 -31.99 29.68
CA TYR A 101 -9.72 -32.68 29.25
C TYR A 101 -8.58 -32.71 30.29
N SER A 102 -7.53 -33.51 30.04
CA SER A 102 -6.24 -33.48 30.78
C SER A 102 -5.02 -33.65 29.85
N THR A 103 -3.91 -32.92 30.12
CA THR A 103 -2.69 -32.80 29.27
C THR A 103 -1.43 -33.52 29.79
N ILE A 104 -0.46 -33.77 28.90
CA ILE A 104 0.82 -34.48 29.14
C ILE A 104 2.03 -33.55 28.72
N GLU A 105 2.94 -33.07 29.61
CA GLU A 105 3.92 -31.93 29.38
C GLU A 105 5.48 -32.23 29.37
N PRO A 106 6.34 -31.47 28.60
CA PRO A 106 7.79 -31.22 28.89
C PRO A 106 8.45 -29.83 28.51
N LYS A 107 9.71 -29.54 28.99
CA LYS A 107 10.50 -28.26 29.17
C LYS A 107 11.38 -27.64 28.02
N SER A 108 11.56 -26.29 28.03
CA SER A 108 12.83 -25.44 27.97
C SER A 108 13.12 -24.37 26.83
N ASN A 109 13.57 -23.19 27.31
CA ASN A 109 14.36 -21.97 26.87
C ASN A 109 14.77 -21.59 25.42
N PHE A 110 14.25 -20.46 24.89
CA PHE A 110 14.93 -19.43 24.03
C PHE A 110 14.05 -18.14 24.01
N GLU A 111 14.53 -16.98 24.51
CA GLU A 111 13.74 -15.73 24.57
C GLU A 111 13.99 -14.79 23.36
N TYR A 112 12.99 -14.64 22.47
CA TYR A 112 12.92 -13.53 21.50
C TYR A 112 12.44 -12.23 22.19
N ALA A 113 12.99 -11.08 21.79
CA ALA A 113 12.64 -9.77 22.34
C ALA A 113 11.18 -9.38 22.03
N LYS A 114 10.35 -9.34 23.07
CA LYS A 114 8.90 -9.13 23.09
C LYS A 114 8.46 -7.74 22.56
N ALA A 115 7.34 -7.68 21.83
CA ALA A 115 6.79 -6.46 21.20
C ALA A 115 6.30 -5.40 22.22
N LYS A 116 6.62 -4.10 22.03
CA LYS A 116 6.07 -2.99 22.83
C LYS A 116 4.73 -2.46 22.27
N ASP A 117 3.84 -2.02 23.16
CA ASP A 117 2.38 -1.90 22.97
C ASP A 117 1.87 -0.65 22.19
N ALA A 118 0.64 -0.73 21.64
CA ALA A 118 0.01 0.30 20.79
C ALA A 118 -0.54 1.52 21.57
N LYS A 119 -0.46 2.75 21.01
CA LYS A 119 -0.90 4.02 21.65
C LYS A 119 -2.05 4.72 20.93
N ALA A 120 -3.04 5.26 21.66
CA ALA A 120 -4.20 5.99 21.10
C ALA A 120 -3.88 7.46 20.75
N ASN A 121 -4.39 7.95 19.61
CA ASN A 121 -4.05 9.27 19.05
C ASN A 121 -5.22 10.26 18.95
N VAL A 122 -6.50 9.82 18.84
CA VAL A 122 -7.68 10.71 18.79
C VAL A 122 -8.90 10.02 19.42
N VAL A 123 -9.70 10.75 20.21
CA VAL A 123 -10.98 10.31 20.78
C VAL A 123 -12.11 11.21 20.27
N VAL A 124 -13.07 10.65 19.52
CA VAL A 124 -14.31 11.35 19.09
C VAL A 124 -15.49 10.49 19.51
N GLY A 125 -16.16 10.87 20.60
CA GLY A 125 -17.17 10.01 21.25
C GLY A 125 -16.54 8.69 21.75
N ASP A 126 -17.23 7.57 21.54
CA ASP A 126 -16.82 6.25 22.05
C ASP A 126 -15.75 5.52 21.20
N ILE A 127 -15.14 6.17 20.19
CA ILE A 127 -14.13 5.58 19.27
C ILE A 127 -12.71 6.03 19.63
N VAL A 128 -11.77 5.07 19.68
CA VAL A 128 -10.32 5.24 19.83
C VAL A 128 -9.57 4.74 18.59
N SER A 129 -8.66 5.55 18.02
CA SER A 129 -7.66 5.11 17.02
C SER A 129 -6.28 4.96 17.66
N LEU A 130 -5.62 3.81 17.45
CA LEU A 130 -4.36 3.35 18.02
C LEU A 130 -3.29 3.18 16.92
N THR A 131 -2.04 3.50 17.22
CA THR A 131 -0.89 3.19 16.35
C THR A 131 0.11 2.31 17.10
N ILE A 132 0.45 1.15 16.53
CA ILE A 132 1.45 0.17 16.97
C ILE A 132 2.85 0.71 16.62
N PRO A 133 3.76 0.90 17.58
CA PRO A 133 5.10 1.46 17.35
C PRO A 133 6.03 0.53 16.57
N GLU A 134 7.08 1.09 15.92
CA GLU A 134 8.06 0.35 15.13
C GLU A 134 9.25 0.08 16.04
N THR A 135 9.47 -1.18 16.37
CA THR A 135 10.70 -1.62 17.05
C THR A 135 11.18 -2.93 16.45
N ASN A 136 12.50 -3.11 16.40
CA ASN A 136 13.18 -4.32 15.96
C ASN A 136 12.79 -5.53 16.83
N TYR A 137 11.84 -6.37 16.39
CA TYR A 137 11.37 -7.60 17.07
C TYR A 137 12.41 -8.74 17.09
N GLY A 138 13.66 -8.46 16.74
CA GLY A 138 14.74 -9.45 16.66
C GLY A 138 14.56 -10.54 15.59
N GLY A 139 13.56 -10.45 14.70
CA GLY A 139 13.28 -11.40 13.61
C GLY A 139 13.63 -10.86 12.21
N THR A 140 13.29 -11.59 11.14
CA THR A 140 13.56 -11.15 9.75
C THR A 140 12.32 -10.41 9.17
N PRO A 141 12.43 -9.13 8.74
CA PRO A 141 11.33 -8.42 8.07
C PRO A 141 10.93 -9.07 6.74
N PRO A 142 9.67 -8.90 6.26
CA PRO A 142 8.63 -8.00 6.79
C PRO A 142 7.83 -8.61 7.95
N TYR A 143 7.49 -7.77 8.95
CA TYR A 143 6.67 -8.16 10.10
C TYR A 143 5.17 -7.99 9.83
N GLN A 144 4.33 -8.79 10.50
CA GLN A 144 2.86 -8.65 10.48
C GLN A 144 2.30 -8.62 11.91
N TYR A 145 1.20 -7.92 12.12
CA TYR A 145 0.63 -7.57 13.43
C TYR A 145 -0.84 -7.96 13.54
N THR A 146 -1.24 -8.65 14.60
CA THR A 146 -2.65 -8.97 14.95
C THR A 146 -3.00 -8.32 16.28
N THR A 147 -4.26 -7.94 16.52
CA THR A 147 -4.66 -7.26 17.75
C THR A 147 -5.92 -7.87 18.35
N TYR A 148 -5.87 -8.33 19.61
CA TYR A 148 -7.02 -8.77 20.40
C TYR A 148 -7.44 -7.68 21.38
N ILE A 149 -8.72 -7.35 21.40
CA ILE A 149 -9.33 -6.45 22.36
C ILE A 149 -10.16 -7.31 23.29
N TYR A 150 -10.00 -7.10 24.58
CA TYR A 150 -10.72 -7.76 25.66
C TYR A 150 -11.58 -6.70 26.34
N CYS A 151 -12.73 -7.03 26.91
CA CYS A 151 -13.47 -6.20 27.86
C CYS A 151 -13.70 -7.05 29.11
N ASN A 152 -13.25 -6.57 30.26
CA ASN A 152 -13.25 -7.34 31.52
C ASN A 152 -12.71 -8.78 31.31
N ASP A 153 -11.57 -8.88 30.61
CA ASP A 153 -10.83 -10.12 30.33
C ASP A 153 -11.47 -11.16 29.39
N SER A 154 -12.66 -10.92 28.85
CA SER A 154 -13.17 -11.67 27.70
C SER A 154 -12.70 -11.05 26.39
N VAL A 155 -12.18 -11.82 25.42
CA VAL A 155 -11.86 -11.29 24.07
C VAL A 155 -13.16 -10.77 23.45
N VAL A 156 -13.22 -9.45 23.26
CA VAL A 156 -14.34 -8.76 22.62
C VAL A 156 -14.08 -8.37 21.17
N GLU A 157 -12.85 -8.48 20.67
CA GLU A 157 -12.53 -8.35 19.24
C GLU A 157 -11.16 -9.01 19.00
N HIS A 158 -10.93 -9.64 17.85
CA HIS A 158 -9.59 -10.10 17.45
C HIS A 158 -9.40 -9.83 15.96
N MET A 159 -8.42 -9.01 15.64
CA MET A 159 -8.09 -8.59 14.29
C MET A 159 -6.97 -9.46 13.71
N PRO A 160 -7.12 -10.02 12.49
CA PRO A 160 -6.11 -10.88 11.89
C PRO A 160 -4.78 -10.14 11.61
N PHE A 161 -3.69 -10.90 11.45
CA PHE A 161 -2.36 -10.35 11.16
C PHE A 161 -2.33 -9.48 9.88
N THR A 162 -1.93 -8.21 9.99
CA THR A 162 -1.85 -7.20 8.93
C THR A 162 -0.48 -6.50 8.89
N SER A 163 -0.12 -5.85 7.79
CA SER A 163 1.08 -4.99 7.67
C SER A 163 0.82 -3.55 8.12
N SER A 164 -0.44 -3.17 8.36
CA SER A 164 -0.80 -1.85 8.92
C SER A 164 -0.48 -1.78 10.41
N ARG A 165 0.07 -0.65 10.83
CA ARG A 165 0.39 -0.36 12.23
C ARG A 165 -0.67 0.52 12.91
N ILE A 166 -1.83 0.78 12.28
CA ILE A 166 -2.91 1.59 12.87
C ILE A 166 -4.17 0.73 13.03
N VAL A 167 -4.77 0.77 14.23
CA VAL A 167 -5.96 0.00 14.65
C VAL A 167 -7.00 0.95 15.23
N THR A 168 -8.26 0.92 14.79
CA THR A 168 -9.34 1.76 15.35
C THR A 168 -10.42 0.89 15.98
N TYR A 169 -10.90 1.25 17.18
CA TYR A 169 -11.85 0.47 17.97
C TYR A 169 -12.84 1.36 18.75
N ARG A 170 -14.12 0.96 18.82
CA ARG A 170 -15.17 1.66 19.57
C ARG A 170 -15.52 0.87 20.83
N PHE A 171 -15.60 1.52 22.00
CA PHE A 171 -16.06 0.89 23.24
C PHE A 171 -17.59 0.78 23.24
N THR A 172 -18.09 -0.32 23.78
CA THR A 172 -19.43 -0.82 23.45
C THR A 172 -20.32 -0.94 24.69
N SER A 173 -19.74 -1.37 25.79
CA SER A 173 -20.32 -1.55 27.11
C SER A 173 -19.38 -0.92 28.15
N PRO A 174 -19.82 -0.66 29.39
CA PRO A 174 -18.98 -0.15 30.44
C PRO A 174 -18.11 -1.28 30.98
N GLY A 175 -16.87 -0.98 31.28
CA GLY A 175 -15.89 -1.98 31.66
C GLY A 175 -14.49 -1.62 31.19
N ASN A 176 -13.57 -2.50 31.52
CA ASN A 176 -12.15 -2.33 31.27
C ASN A 176 -11.76 -3.06 29.98
N TYR A 177 -11.58 -2.31 28.90
CA TYR A 177 -11.15 -2.85 27.61
C TYR A 177 -9.63 -2.98 27.54
N LYS A 178 -9.07 -4.17 27.33
CA LYS A 178 -7.63 -4.44 27.20
C LYS A 178 -7.26 -4.76 25.73
N ILE A 179 -6.26 -4.15 25.11
CA ILE A 179 -5.91 -4.37 23.68
C ILE A 179 -4.50 -4.96 23.52
N LYS A 180 -4.38 -6.28 23.31
CA LYS A 180 -3.11 -7.03 23.09
C LYS A 180 -2.78 -7.12 21.61
N THR A 181 -1.50 -7.11 21.22
CA THR A 181 -1.11 -7.26 19.80
C THR A 181 -0.04 -8.34 19.65
N TRP A 182 -0.07 -9.23 18.66
CA TRP A 182 1.01 -10.17 18.37
C TRP A 182 1.70 -9.78 17.07
N VAL A 183 2.99 -10.07 17.00
CA VAL A 183 3.85 -9.80 15.85
C VAL A 183 4.48 -11.10 15.40
N ARG A 184 4.47 -11.36 14.11
CA ARG A 184 5.16 -12.50 13.51
C ARG A 184 6.14 -12.02 12.46
N ASP A 185 7.22 -12.76 12.30
CA ASP A 185 8.21 -12.53 11.25
C ASP A 185 7.92 -13.38 9.98
N SER A 186 8.80 -13.31 8.99
CA SER A 186 8.66 -14.06 7.73
C SER A 186 8.71 -15.59 7.89
N ASN A 187 9.20 -16.12 9.04
CA ASN A 187 9.38 -17.55 9.31
C ASN A 187 8.20 -18.18 10.09
N LYS A 188 7.09 -17.45 10.29
CA LYS A 188 5.89 -17.85 11.06
C LYS A 188 6.14 -18.06 12.55
N ILE A 189 7.26 -17.58 13.08
CA ILE A 189 7.50 -17.51 14.53
C ILE A 189 6.66 -16.34 15.06
N VAL A 190 5.81 -16.61 16.06
CA VAL A 190 4.84 -15.65 16.60
C VAL A 190 5.30 -15.19 17.99
N VAL A 191 5.40 -13.87 18.21
CA VAL A 191 5.73 -13.25 19.50
C VAL A 191 4.66 -12.23 19.87
N ASN A 192 4.13 -12.27 21.08
CA ASN A 192 3.06 -11.35 21.51
C ASN A 192 3.58 -10.05 22.15
N SER A 193 2.70 -9.06 22.24
CA SER A 193 2.84 -7.92 23.14
C SER A 193 2.40 -8.34 24.53
N ILE A 194 3.16 -7.90 25.53
CA ILE A 194 3.03 -8.39 26.90
C ILE A 194 1.89 -7.65 27.63
N ASN A 195 1.63 -6.37 27.32
CA ASN A 195 0.72 -5.53 28.09
C ASN A 195 -0.37 -4.87 27.23
N PRO A 196 -1.62 -5.38 27.25
CA PRO A 196 -2.68 -4.75 26.49
C PRO A 196 -2.95 -3.30 26.90
N ALA A 197 -3.21 -2.40 25.95
CA ALA A 197 -3.70 -1.04 26.28
C ALA A 197 -5.08 -1.13 26.94
N VAL A 198 -5.24 -0.61 28.17
CA VAL A 198 -6.47 -0.74 28.97
C VAL A 198 -7.28 0.57 29.02
N TYR A 199 -8.59 0.52 28.76
CA TYR A 199 -9.51 1.67 28.77
C TYR A 199 -10.73 1.40 29.66
N THR A 200 -11.07 2.33 30.55
CA THR A 200 -12.23 2.22 31.46
C THR A 200 -13.35 3.16 31.00
N VAL A 201 -14.53 2.61 30.72
CA VAL A 201 -15.74 3.37 30.34
C VAL A 201 -16.78 3.24 31.46
N SER A 202 -17.21 4.35 32.08
CA SER A 202 -18.14 4.36 33.24
C SER A 202 -19.51 5.00 32.93
N GLY A 203 -20.57 4.24 33.24
CA GLY A 203 -22.01 4.45 32.97
C GLY A 203 -22.66 3.05 32.92
N ALA A 204 -23.96 2.84 33.12
CA ALA A 204 -24.56 1.53 32.75
C ALA A 204 -24.35 1.29 31.25
N PRO A 205 -24.32 0.06 30.71
CA PRO A 205 -24.23 -0.10 29.26
C PRO A 205 -25.37 0.70 28.69
N THR A 206 -25.04 1.72 27.89
CA THR A 206 -26.06 2.28 27.02
C THR A 206 -26.70 1.07 26.33
N PRO A 207 -28.04 0.94 26.31
CA PRO A 207 -28.67 -0.18 25.62
C PRO A 207 -28.04 -0.30 24.24
N LEU A 208 -27.80 -1.52 23.76
CA LEU A 208 -27.28 -1.72 22.42
C LEU A 208 -28.10 -0.86 21.46
N GLN A 209 -27.46 0.08 20.81
CA GLN A 209 -28.02 0.92 19.76
C GLN A 209 -27.18 0.71 18.53
N VAL A 210 -27.78 0.86 17.35
CA VAL A 210 -27.05 0.88 16.09
C VAL A 210 -27.58 2.03 15.27
N TYR A 211 -26.68 2.80 14.68
CA TYR A 211 -27.04 3.82 13.71
C TYR A 211 -26.46 3.44 12.34
N GLY A 212 -27.30 3.40 11.31
CA GLY A 212 -26.84 3.16 9.95
C GLY A 212 -26.32 4.46 9.32
N THR A 213 -25.14 4.46 8.70
CA THR A 213 -24.75 5.54 7.77
C THR A 213 -24.45 5.00 6.39
N VAL A 214 -24.32 5.90 5.43
CA VAL A 214 -23.94 5.59 4.06
C VAL A 214 -22.71 6.41 3.67
N ASN A 215 -21.87 5.88 2.78
CA ASN A 215 -20.71 6.63 2.27
C ASN A 215 -21.09 7.87 1.46
N SER A 216 -22.25 7.84 0.79
CA SER A 216 -22.78 8.96 0.02
C SER A 216 -24.30 8.86 -0.06
N ALA A 217 -25.00 9.99 -0.04
CA ALA A 217 -26.44 10.06 -0.31
C ALA A 217 -26.77 9.80 -1.79
N ASN A 218 -25.80 9.99 -2.70
CA ASN A 218 -25.97 9.78 -4.14
C ASN A 218 -24.81 8.94 -4.69
N VAL A 219 -25.14 7.87 -5.42
CA VAL A 219 -24.14 6.99 -6.04
C VAL A 219 -24.51 6.75 -7.50
N VAL A 220 -23.53 6.71 -8.38
CA VAL A 220 -23.74 6.39 -9.79
C VAL A 220 -23.81 4.87 -9.96
N LEU A 221 -24.75 4.37 -10.77
CA LEU A 221 -24.95 2.95 -11.02
C LEU A 221 -23.64 2.22 -11.35
N GLY A 222 -23.40 1.12 -10.65
CA GLY A 222 -22.19 0.33 -10.79
C GLY A 222 -20.97 0.85 -10.01
N ASN A 223 -21.10 1.95 -9.27
CA ASN A 223 -20.19 2.27 -8.16
C ASN A 223 -20.69 1.61 -6.87
N GLU A 224 -19.76 1.32 -5.97
CA GLU A 224 -20.07 0.67 -4.70
C GLU A 224 -20.80 1.63 -3.75
N CYS A 225 -21.93 1.16 -3.24
CA CYS A 225 -22.63 1.71 -2.10
C CYS A 225 -22.09 1.03 -0.85
N ILE A 226 -21.79 1.80 0.19
CA ILE A 226 -21.30 1.25 1.45
C ILE A 226 -22.27 1.68 2.56
N PHE A 227 -22.87 0.69 3.21
CA PHE A 227 -23.75 0.86 4.36
C PHE A 227 -22.98 0.51 5.62
N TYR A 228 -22.81 1.46 6.52
CA TYR A 228 -22.08 1.27 7.77
C TYR A 228 -23.06 1.04 8.91
N ALA A 229 -22.73 0.13 9.80
CA ALA A 229 -23.35 0.00 11.09
C ALA A 229 -22.45 0.66 12.15
N HIS A 230 -23.02 1.62 12.87
CA HIS A 230 -22.39 2.30 13.99
C HIS A 230 -23.06 1.87 15.29
N PRO A 231 -22.68 0.72 15.86
CA PRO A 231 -23.21 0.32 17.15
C PRO A 231 -22.59 1.16 18.26
N SER A 232 -23.36 1.40 19.31
CA SER A 232 -22.97 2.05 20.56
C SER A 232 -23.81 1.45 21.67
N GLY A 233 -23.26 1.21 22.86
CA GLY A 233 -23.99 0.46 23.89
C GLY A 233 -24.00 -1.06 23.69
N GLY A 234 -24.31 -1.86 24.69
CA GLY A 234 -24.23 -3.33 24.64
C GLY A 234 -22.81 -3.94 24.55
N ALA A 235 -22.65 -5.24 24.74
CA ALA A 235 -21.32 -5.87 24.89
C ALA A 235 -20.63 -6.25 23.56
N ALA A 236 -19.37 -5.86 23.31
CA ALA A 236 -18.62 -6.31 22.12
C ALA A 236 -18.16 -7.80 22.21
N PRO A 237 -17.79 -8.50 21.10
CA PRO A 237 -17.84 -8.03 19.70
C PRO A 237 -19.27 -7.82 19.26
N TYR A 238 -19.47 -6.88 18.36
CA TYR A 238 -20.71 -6.85 17.61
C TYR A 238 -20.56 -7.63 16.32
N THR A 239 -21.60 -8.36 15.99
CA THR A 239 -21.79 -8.88 14.65
C THR A 239 -22.90 -8.11 13.96
N TYR A 240 -22.80 -7.97 12.65
CA TYR A 240 -23.68 -7.15 11.84
C TYR A 240 -24.35 -7.97 10.76
N ALA A 241 -25.64 -7.77 10.60
CA ALA A 241 -26.37 -8.26 9.45
C ALA A 241 -26.98 -7.06 8.71
N TYR A 242 -27.06 -7.16 7.38
CA TYR A 242 -27.58 -6.10 6.54
C TYR A 242 -28.68 -6.69 5.68
N TYR A 243 -29.89 -6.17 5.82
CA TYR A 243 -30.98 -6.47 4.91
C TYR A 243 -31.08 -5.29 3.96
N LEU A 244 -30.63 -5.51 2.73
CA LEU A 244 -30.62 -4.48 1.69
C LEU A 244 -31.98 -4.44 1.01
N TYR A 245 -32.54 -3.24 0.93
CA TYR A 245 -33.77 -2.95 0.23
C TYR A 245 -33.47 -2.07 -0.98
N LYS A 246 -34.07 -2.41 -2.12
CA LYS A 246 -34.18 -1.55 -3.30
C LYS A 246 -35.65 -1.18 -3.45
N ASP A 247 -35.97 0.11 -3.43
CA ASP A 247 -37.33 0.62 -3.57
C ASP A 247 -38.29 -0.09 -2.60
N ASN A 248 -37.87 -0.25 -1.34
CA ASN A 248 -38.55 -0.96 -0.26
C ASN A 248 -38.75 -2.49 -0.46
N VAL A 249 -38.19 -3.08 -1.51
CA VAL A 249 -38.14 -4.54 -1.72
C VAL A 249 -36.81 -5.09 -1.23
N ARG A 250 -36.83 -6.05 -0.31
CA ARG A 250 -35.61 -6.70 0.19
C ARG A 250 -34.98 -7.53 -0.92
N ILE A 251 -33.76 -7.16 -1.33
CA ILE A 251 -33.05 -7.80 -2.45
C ILE A 251 -31.83 -8.61 -1.99
N ALA A 252 -31.32 -8.36 -0.79
CA ALA A 252 -30.24 -9.14 -0.21
C ALA A 252 -30.33 -9.15 1.32
N THR A 253 -29.84 -10.23 1.92
CA THR A 253 -29.65 -10.34 3.36
C THR A 253 -28.30 -10.96 3.61
N THR A 254 -27.55 -10.40 4.56
CA THR A 254 -26.32 -11.05 5.04
C THR A 254 -26.62 -11.82 6.32
N SER A 255 -25.85 -12.88 6.55
CA SER A 255 -25.68 -13.43 7.90
C SER A 255 -24.96 -12.41 8.79
N TYR A 256 -24.99 -12.63 10.10
CA TYR A 256 -24.20 -11.84 11.04
C TYR A 256 -22.70 -12.03 10.78
N THR A 257 -21.99 -10.94 10.51
CA THR A 257 -20.55 -10.90 10.21
C THR A 257 -19.83 -9.88 11.10
N ASN A 258 -18.50 -9.94 11.20
CA ASN A 258 -17.73 -8.92 11.93
C ASN A 258 -17.52 -7.62 11.13
N ASN A 259 -18.04 -7.54 9.89
CA ASN A 259 -17.85 -6.37 9.05
C ASN A 259 -18.84 -5.26 9.43
N ILE A 260 -18.29 -4.15 9.96
CA ILE A 260 -19.03 -2.93 10.32
C ILE A 260 -19.62 -2.20 9.11
N TYR A 261 -19.38 -2.70 7.91
CA TYR A 261 -19.98 -2.19 6.68
C TYR A 261 -20.37 -3.32 5.74
N TYR A 262 -21.38 -3.04 4.92
CA TYR A 262 -21.78 -3.86 3.79
C TYR A 262 -21.62 -3.07 2.50
N THR A 263 -20.75 -3.59 1.63
CA THR A 263 -20.55 -3.05 0.29
C THR A 263 -21.49 -3.76 -0.67
N TYR A 264 -22.28 -2.97 -1.41
CA TYR A 264 -23.14 -3.47 -2.46
C TYR A 264 -22.88 -2.68 -3.73
N LYS A 265 -22.71 -3.38 -4.86
CA LYS A 265 -22.57 -2.78 -6.18
C LYS A 265 -23.91 -2.87 -6.90
N PRO A 266 -24.70 -1.78 -6.96
CA PRO A 266 -26.02 -1.81 -7.57
C PRO A 266 -25.96 -2.19 -9.04
N THR A 267 -26.85 -3.09 -9.44
CA THR A 267 -27.04 -3.52 -10.83
C THR A 267 -28.22 -2.83 -11.50
N ALA A 268 -29.02 -2.06 -10.76
CA ALA A 268 -30.11 -1.25 -11.26
C ALA A 268 -30.16 0.12 -10.53
N ALA A 269 -30.71 1.13 -11.19
CA ALA A 269 -30.97 2.42 -10.56
C ALA A 269 -32.18 2.31 -9.60
N GLY A 270 -32.25 3.20 -8.62
CA GLY A 270 -33.31 3.23 -7.62
C GLY A 270 -32.82 3.66 -6.24
N ASN A 271 -33.71 3.62 -5.28
CA ASN A 271 -33.40 4.02 -3.91
C ASN A 271 -33.01 2.79 -3.10
N TYR A 272 -31.80 2.82 -2.54
CA TYR A 272 -31.27 1.73 -1.73
C TYR A 272 -31.14 2.16 -0.28
N HIS A 273 -31.61 1.34 0.65
CA HIS A 273 -31.30 1.49 2.06
C HIS A 273 -31.05 0.11 2.66
N ALA A 274 -30.31 0.08 3.76
CA ALA A 274 -30.11 -1.15 4.51
C ALA A 274 -30.82 -1.03 5.86
N MET A 275 -31.56 -2.08 6.22
CA MET A 275 -31.85 -2.32 7.64
C MET A 275 -30.59 -2.97 8.21
N VAL A 276 -29.84 -2.18 8.98
CA VAL A 276 -28.61 -2.60 9.63
C VAL A 276 -28.96 -3.19 10.98
N PHE A 277 -28.43 -4.37 11.27
CA PHE A 277 -28.59 -5.03 12.56
C PHE A 277 -27.23 -5.05 13.24
N ALA A 278 -27.20 -4.74 14.53
CA ALA A 278 -26.08 -5.07 15.40
C ALA A 278 -26.54 -6.12 16.40
N LYS A 279 -25.71 -7.12 16.62
CA LYS A 279 -25.88 -8.12 17.68
C LYS A 279 -24.64 -8.10 18.55
N ASP A 280 -24.82 -7.83 19.82
CA ASP A 280 -23.77 -7.81 20.82
C ASP A 280 -23.38 -9.24 21.26
N SER A 281 -22.30 -9.38 22.02
CA SER A 281 -21.73 -10.67 22.44
C SER A 281 -22.55 -11.42 23.48
N LEU A 282 -23.47 -10.72 24.14
CA LEU A 282 -24.48 -11.30 25.02
C LEU A 282 -25.71 -11.77 24.23
N GLY A 283 -25.76 -11.50 22.92
CA GLY A 283 -26.81 -11.92 22.01
C GLY A 283 -27.96 -10.91 21.85
N ASN A 284 -27.87 -9.73 22.48
CA ASN A 284 -28.83 -8.65 22.31
C ASN A 284 -28.79 -8.14 20.88
N ARG A 285 -29.94 -7.86 20.27
CA ARG A 285 -30.05 -7.42 18.88
C ARG A 285 -30.81 -6.11 18.80
N VAL A 286 -30.29 -5.19 18.02
CA VAL A 286 -31.00 -3.99 17.59
C VAL A 286 -30.82 -3.78 16.11
N SER A 287 -31.74 -3.04 15.52
CA SER A 287 -31.68 -2.65 14.14
C SER A 287 -31.96 -1.18 13.96
N SER A 288 -31.40 -0.61 12.90
CA SER A 288 -31.69 0.73 12.43
C SER A 288 -31.77 0.73 10.92
N ILE A 289 -32.47 1.71 10.36
CA ILE A 289 -32.55 1.91 8.92
C ILE A 289 -31.50 2.96 8.55
N SER A 290 -30.63 2.64 7.60
CA SER A 290 -29.68 3.61 7.07
C SER A 290 -30.42 4.74 6.33
N PRO A 291 -29.80 5.93 6.19
CA PRO A 291 -30.21 6.88 5.17
C PRO A 291 -30.32 6.21 3.79
N THR A 292 -31.21 6.71 2.95
CA THR A 292 -31.39 6.22 1.58
C THR A 292 -30.25 6.71 0.69
N ILE A 293 -29.62 5.80 -0.05
CA ILE A 293 -28.74 6.11 -1.17
C ILE A 293 -29.60 6.15 -2.42
N SER A 294 -29.62 7.30 -3.08
CA SER A 294 -30.20 7.41 -4.41
C SER A 294 -29.17 6.95 -5.44
N VAL A 295 -29.38 5.77 -6.01
CA VAL A 295 -28.53 5.25 -7.08
C VAL A 295 -29.07 5.75 -8.40
N GLN A 296 -28.38 6.74 -8.93
CA GLN A 296 -28.68 7.33 -10.22
C GLN A 296 -28.18 6.43 -11.34
N PRO A 297 -28.89 6.31 -12.47
CA PRO A 297 -28.37 5.60 -13.63
C PRO A 297 -26.99 6.17 -14.01
N SER A 298 -26.07 5.29 -14.43
CA SER A 298 -24.80 5.76 -14.95
C SER A 298 -25.05 6.66 -16.13
N SER A 299 -24.39 7.83 -16.16
CA SER A 299 -24.34 8.63 -17.39
C SER A 299 -23.98 7.67 -18.53
N PRO A 300 -24.73 7.69 -19.65
CA PRO A 300 -24.55 6.70 -20.70
C PRO A 300 -23.07 6.69 -21.11
N LEU A 301 -22.54 5.47 -21.30
CA LEU A 301 -21.19 5.28 -21.82
C LEU A 301 -21.04 6.20 -23.04
N SER A 302 -19.97 6.98 -23.03
CA SER A 302 -19.70 7.94 -24.08
C SER A 302 -18.27 7.78 -24.54
N ILE A 303 -18.02 8.15 -25.78
CA ILE A 303 -16.69 8.11 -26.38
C ILE A 303 -16.50 9.40 -27.15
N ASN A 304 -15.36 10.03 -26.94
CA ASN A 304 -14.90 11.09 -27.82
C ASN A 304 -13.82 10.55 -28.75
N VAL A 305 -13.79 11.03 -30.00
CA VAL A 305 -12.80 10.62 -30.99
C VAL A 305 -12.17 11.87 -31.57
N THR A 306 -10.86 12.03 -31.39
CA THR A 306 -10.09 13.12 -31.98
C THR A 306 -9.19 12.59 -33.07
N VAL A 307 -8.85 13.45 -34.03
CA VAL A 307 -7.93 13.14 -35.12
C VAL A 307 -6.87 14.22 -35.21
N ASN A 308 -5.62 13.82 -35.48
CA ASN A 308 -4.49 14.74 -35.45
C ASN A 308 -4.42 15.70 -36.65
N LYS A 309 -5.05 15.36 -37.78
CA LYS A 309 -5.01 16.13 -39.04
C LYS A 309 -6.36 16.07 -39.76
N ALA A 310 -6.81 17.20 -40.31
CA ALA A 310 -8.03 17.27 -41.13
C ALA A 310 -7.76 16.92 -42.62
N HIS A 311 -6.53 17.09 -43.08
CA HIS A 311 -6.08 16.80 -44.45
C HIS A 311 -4.73 16.08 -44.41
N VAL A 312 -4.54 15.09 -45.28
CA VAL A 312 -3.28 14.36 -45.42
C VAL A 312 -2.98 14.03 -46.88
N ASN A 313 -1.70 13.97 -47.23
CA ASN A 313 -1.28 13.39 -48.51
C ASN A 313 -1.44 11.87 -48.49
N LEU A 314 -1.52 11.26 -49.68
CA LEU A 314 -1.43 9.80 -49.76
C LEU A 314 -0.10 9.32 -49.17
N ASN A 315 -0.14 8.15 -48.53
CA ASN A 315 0.97 7.53 -47.81
C ASN A 315 1.40 8.25 -46.52
N GLU A 316 0.67 9.29 -46.09
CA GLU A 316 0.91 9.97 -44.82
C GLU A 316 0.02 9.39 -43.70
N LYS A 317 0.62 9.01 -42.56
CA LYS A 317 -0.11 8.39 -41.44
C LYS A 317 -1.08 9.37 -40.74
N ILE A 318 -2.32 8.93 -40.53
CA ILE A 318 -3.36 9.55 -39.69
C ILE A 318 -3.43 8.83 -38.34
N ILE A 319 -3.68 9.57 -37.26
CA ILE A 319 -3.85 9.04 -35.90
C ILE A 319 -5.21 9.45 -35.35
N PHE A 320 -6.02 8.46 -34.96
CA PHE A 320 -7.30 8.62 -34.29
C PHE A 320 -7.17 8.19 -32.83
N THR A 321 -7.56 9.07 -31.91
CA THR A 321 -7.53 8.80 -30.47
C THR A 321 -8.96 8.73 -29.94
N ALA A 322 -9.33 7.58 -29.40
CA ALA A 322 -10.58 7.39 -28.69
C ALA A 322 -10.38 7.63 -27.19
N THR A 323 -11.30 8.36 -26.57
CA THR A 323 -11.32 8.56 -25.12
C THR A 323 -12.71 8.22 -24.61
N ALA A 324 -12.82 7.11 -23.89
CA ALA A 324 -14.05 6.73 -23.22
C ALA A 324 -14.29 7.59 -21.98
N SER A 325 -15.55 7.91 -21.72
CA SER A 325 -16.00 8.62 -20.52
C SER A 325 -17.33 8.02 -20.08
N ASN A 326 -17.54 7.93 -18.76
CA ASN A 326 -18.66 7.19 -18.15
C ASN A 326 -18.58 5.67 -18.42
N GLY A 327 -19.62 4.93 -18.04
CA GLY A 327 -19.66 3.45 -18.15
C GLY A 327 -18.62 2.73 -17.29
N LEU A 328 -18.66 1.39 -17.28
CA LEU A 328 -17.86 0.58 -16.35
C LEU A 328 -16.54 0.07 -16.95
N LYS A 329 -15.42 0.41 -16.32
CA LYS A 329 -14.09 -0.13 -16.67
C LYS A 329 -14.01 -1.66 -16.45
N PRO A 330 -13.06 -2.38 -17.10
CA PRO A 330 -12.17 -1.91 -18.16
C PRO A 330 -12.91 -1.63 -19.47
N TYR A 331 -12.42 -0.68 -20.24
CA TYR A 331 -12.95 -0.37 -21.57
C TYR A 331 -12.22 -1.19 -22.63
N SER A 332 -12.96 -1.59 -23.65
CA SER A 332 -12.41 -2.16 -24.87
C SER A 332 -12.91 -1.35 -26.07
N TYR A 333 -12.02 -1.12 -27.05
CA TYR A 333 -12.26 -0.28 -28.21
C TYR A 333 -12.21 -1.10 -29.49
N ALA A 334 -13.12 -0.80 -30.42
CA ALA A 334 -13.09 -1.31 -31.78
C ALA A 334 -13.26 -0.14 -32.77
N TYR A 335 -12.70 -0.27 -33.96
CA TYR A 335 -12.63 0.81 -34.95
C TYR A 335 -13.13 0.33 -36.29
N TYR A 336 -14.11 1.03 -36.82
CA TYR A 336 -14.61 0.84 -38.18
C TYR A 336 -14.14 2.02 -39.02
N LEU A 337 -13.29 1.76 -40.00
CA LEU A 337 -12.81 2.76 -40.93
C LEU A 337 -13.73 2.80 -42.15
N TYR A 338 -14.19 4.00 -42.47
CA TYR A 338 -14.99 4.27 -43.66
C TYR A 338 -14.18 5.13 -44.62
N LYS A 339 -14.24 4.80 -45.90
CA LYS A 339 -13.77 5.62 -47.01
C LYS A 339 -14.98 6.00 -47.87
N ASP A 340 -15.21 7.29 -48.05
CA ASP A 340 -16.32 7.81 -48.85
C ASP A 340 -17.68 7.20 -48.44
N GLY A 341 -17.89 7.03 -47.13
CA GLY A 341 -19.09 6.40 -46.55
C GLY A 341 -19.14 4.88 -46.63
N THR A 342 -18.19 4.23 -47.32
CA THR A 342 -18.09 2.76 -47.41
C THR A 342 -17.18 2.23 -46.31
N ASN A 343 -17.65 1.28 -45.50
CA ASN A 343 -16.82 0.60 -44.50
C ASN A 343 -15.78 -0.28 -45.20
N ILE A 344 -14.50 0.01 -44.98
CA ILE A 344 -13.38 -0.73 -45.61
C ILE A 344 -12.55 -1.54 -44.62
N TYR A 345 -12.76 -1.34 -43.31
CA TYR A 345 -12.06 -2.07 -42.28
C TYR A 345 -12.85 -2.09 -40.98
N LYS A 346 -12.79 -3.21 -40.27
CA LYS A 346 -13.36 -3.41 -38.92
C LYS A 346 -12.32 -4.10 -38.05
N SER A 347 -11.98 -3.52 -36.91
CA SER A 347 -11.19 -4.20 -35.89
C SER A 347 -12.08 -5.01 -34.95
N THR A 348 -11.46 -5.96 -34.23
CA THR A 348 -12.03 -6.54 -33.01
C THR A 348 -11.84 -5.59 -31.83
N TYR A 349 -12.52 -5.87 -30.70
CA TYR A 349 -12.37 -5.12 -29.46
C TYR A 349 -11.00 -5.39 -28.81
N SER A 350 -10.27 -4.33 -28.45
CA SER A 350 -8.97 -4.39 -27.77
C SER A 350 -8.84 -3.31 -26.69
N GLN A 351 -7.82 -3.36 -25.83
CA GLN A 351 -7.59 -2.29 -24.84
C GLN A 351 -6.92 -1.03 -25.43
N ASN A 352 -6.48 -1.07 -26.70
CA ASN A 352 -5.79 0.04 -27.33
C ASN A 352 -6.80 1.12 -27.76
N ASN A 353 -6.62 2.33 -27.24
CA ASN A 353 -7.48 3.47 -27.54
C ASN A 353 -6.98 4.33 -28.71
N ILE A 354 -5.91 3.89 -29.40
CA ILE A 354 -5.33 4.55 -30.57
C ILE A 354 -5.51 3.67 -31.81
N PHE A 355 -6.03 4.27 -32.90
CA PHE A 355 -6.09 3.66 -34.22
C PHE A 355 -5.32 4.51 -35.23
N THR A 356 -4.46 3.89 -36.03
CA THR A 356 -3.69 4.60 -37.07
C THR A 356 -3.97 4.03 -38.44
N TYR A 357 -4.07 4.90 -39.44
CA TYR A 357 -4.29 4.49 -40.83
C TYR A 357 -3.47 5.35 -41.80
N THR A 358 -2.95 4.72 -42.86
CA THR A 358 -2.21 5.41 -43.92
C THR A 358 -3.02 5.27 -45.22
N PRO A 359 -3.69 6.35 -45.69
CA PRO A 359 -4.50 6.30 -46.89
C PRO A 359 -3.61 6.19 -48.13
N VAL A 360 -3.90 5.21 -48.96
CA VAL A 360 -3.21 4.98 -50.25
C VAL A 360 -4.09 5.30 -51.46
N VAL A 361 -5.34 5.72 -51.23
CA VAL A 361 -6.30 6.12 -52.26
C VAL A 361 -6.96 7.44 -51.85
N ASN A 362 -7.28 8.30 -52.81
CA ASN A 362 -8.03 9.53 -52.54
C ASN A 362 -9.42 9.21 -51.97
N GLY A 363 -9.87 10.02 -51.01
CA GLY A 363 -11.20 9.92 -50.44
C GLY A 363 -11.33 10.60 -49.08
N VAL A 364 -12.56 10.64 -48.58
CA VAL A 364 -12.88 11.10 -47.23
C VAL A 364 -12.89 9.91 -46.29
N TYR A 365 -11.98 9.93 -45.31
CA TYR A 365 -11.83 8.91 -44.30
C TYR A 365 -12.47 9.35 -42.98
N THR A 366 -13.29 8.48 -42.42
CA THR A 366 -13.86 8.64 -41.07
C THR A 366 -13.72 7.35 -40.30
N VAL A 367 -13.46 7.44 -39.00
CA VAL A 367 -13.44 6.29 -38.10
C VAL A 367 -14.64 6.37 -37.17
N THR A 368 -15.47 5.33 -37.16
CA THR A 368 -16.39 5.09 -36.05
C THR A 368 -15.63 4.31 -34.99
N ALA A 369 -15.35 4.95 -33.87
CA ALA A 369 -14.80 4.25 -32.71
C ALA A 369 -15.95 3.77 -31.83
N PHE A 370 -15.92 2.51 -31.49
CA PHE A 370 -16.80 1.87 -30.54
C PHE A 370 -16.03 1.69 -29.23
N VAL A 371 -16.66 2.01 -28.11
CA VAL A 371 -16.22 1.56 -26.80
C VAL A 371 -17.25 0.61 -26.25
N LYS A 372 -16.77 -0.45 -25.64
CA LYS A 372 -17.56 -1.42 -24.89
C LYS A 372 -17.06 -1.46 -23.46
N ASP A 373 -17.98 -1.29 -22.53
CA ASP A 373 -17.70 -1.37 -21.10
C ASP A 373 -17.79 -2.83 -20.60
N SER A 374 -17.49 -3.07 -19.32
CA SER A 374 -17.47 -4.42 -18.74
C SER A 374 -18.85 -5.11 -18.65
N LYS A 375 -19.95 -4.40 -18.92
CA LYS A 375 -21.32 -4.94 -19.02
C LYS A 375 -21.78 -5.14 -20.45
N ASN A 376 -20.87 -5.02 -21.41
CA ASN A 376 -21.16 -5.09 -22.84
C ASN A 376 -22.03 -3.93 -23.35
N ILE A 377 -22.15 -2.83 -22.60
CA ILE A 377 -22.80 -1.62 -23.13
C ILE A 377 -21.84 -1.00 -24.13
N ILE A 378 -22.36 -0.68 -25.31
CA ILE A 378 -21.60 -0.14 -26.43
C ILE A 378 -22.01 1.31 -26.65
N ALA A 379 -21.01 2.19 -26.72
CA ALA A 379 -21.17 3.53 -27.24
C ALA A 379 -20.27 3.69 -28.46
N TYR A 380 -20.67 4.55 -29.39
CA TYR A 380 -19.87 4.82 -30.56
C TYR A 380 -19.93 6.29 -30.91
N LYS A 381 -18.86 6.77 -31.56
CA LYS A 381 -18.82 8.11 -32.11
C LYS A 381 -17.96 8.11 -33.36
N ASN A 382 -18.38 8.90 -34.33
CA ASN A 382 -17.60 9.15 -35.54
C ASN A 382 -16.54 10.20 -35.24
N SER A 383 -15.34 10.00 -35.78
CA SER A 383 -14.31 11.04 -35.85
C SER A 383 -14.78 12.20 -36.73
N ALA A 384 -14.09 13.34 -36.63
CA ALA A 384 -14.11 14.32 -37.71
C ALA A 384 -13.66 13.66 -39.04
N LYS A 385 -14.14 14.20 -40.16
CA LYS A 385 -13.76 13.75 -41.51
C LYS A 385 -12.31 14.15 -41.79
N VAL A 386 -11.52 13.21 -42.31
CA VAL A 386 -10.17 13.46 -42.82
C VAL A 386 -10.18 13.28 -44.31
N THR A 387 -9.80 14.31 -45.05
CA THR A 387 -9.74 14.19 -46.50
C THR A 387 -8.32 13.83 -46.92
N ALA A 388 -8.16 12.65 -47.50
CA ALA A 388 -6.90 12.22 -48.07
C ALA A 388 -6.92 12.45 -49.58
N GLY A 389 -5.89 13.11 -50.09
CA GLY A 389 -5.79 13.42 -51.52
C GLY A 389 -6.66 14.57 -52.01
N VAL A 390 -7.26 15.39 -51.12
CA VAL A 390 -7.81 16.68 -51.50
C VAL A 390 -6.83 17.77 -51.12
N VAL A 391 -6.20 18.30 -52.16
CA VAL A 391 -5.45 19.55 -52.15
C VAL A 391 -6.41 20.73 -52.17
N SER A 392 -6.07 21.81 -51.47
CA SER A 392 -6.74 23.11 -51.64
C SER A 392 -6.87 23.42 -53.13
N PRO A 393 -7.96 24.05 -53.62
CA PRO A 393 -8.11 24.33 -55.05
C PRO A 393 -6.89 25.13 -55.54
N LEU A 394 -6.34 24.72 -56.69
CA LEU A 394 -5.25 25.46 -57.31
C LEU A 394 -5.76 26.88 -57.63
N THR A 395 -4.98 27.89 -57.26
CA THR A 395 -5.25 29.30 -57.53
C THR A 395 -3.99 29.94 -58.11
N VAL A 396 -4.16 30.99 -58.91
CA VAL A 396 -3.04 31.74 -59.48
C VAL A 396 -3.33 33.24 -59.42
N VAL A 397 -2.31 34.01 -59.07
CA VAL A 397 -2.31 35.48 -59.20
C VAL A 397 -1.28 35.86 -60.26
N ALA A 398 -1.69 36.61 -61.28
CA ALA A 398 -0.83 37.06 -62.37
C ALA A 398 -0.54 38.57 -62.29
N SER A 399 0.66 38.98 -62.69
CA SER A 399 1.10 40.39 -62.69
C SER A 399 1.97 40.72 -63.90
N ALA A 400 2.10 42.01 -64.19
CA ALA A 400 3.02 42.57 -65.17
C ALA A 400 3.95 43.57 -64.48
N ASN A 401 5.23 43.62 -64.87
CA ASN A 401 6.19 44.54 -64.26
C ASN A 401 6.09 45.99 -64.77
N LYS A 402 5.24 46.27 -65.76
CA LYS A 402 5.03 47.59 -66.36
C LYS A 402 3.55 47.76 -66.69
N ASN A 403 3.06 49.00 -66.63
CA ASN A 403 1.69 49.37 -67.04
C ASN A 403 1.68 50.17 -68.36
N ASN A 404 2.78 50.82 -68.73
CA ASN A 404 2.95 51.56 -69.99
C ASN A 404 4.37 51.32 -70.54
N MET A 405 4.53 51.27 -71.86
CA MET A 405 5.83 51.07 -72.53
C MET A 405 5.81 51.53 -74.01
N LEU A 406 7.00 51.61 -74.63
CA LEU A 406 7.14 51.88 -76.07
C LEU A 406 7.26 50.58 -76.89
N ILE A 407 6.97 50.63 -78.20
CA ILE A 407 7.17 49.51 -79.13
C ILE A 407 8.64 49.10 -79.14
N GLY A 408 8.95 47.83 -78.84
CA GLY A 408 10.30 47.28 -78.84
C GLY A 408 10.96 47.20 -77.45
N GLU A 409 10.37 47.78 -76.41
CA GLU A 409 10.76 47.50 -75.02
C GLU A 409 10.27 46.10 -74.60
N SER A 410 10.89 45.52 -73.56
CA SER A 410 10.41 44.28 -72.97
C SER A 410 9.48 44.53 -71.77
N VAL A 411 8.51 43.63 -71.60
CA VAL A 411 7.65 43.49 -70.42
C VAL A 411 7.73 42.06 -69.92
N THR A 412 7.77 41.87 -68.60
CA THR A 412 7.77 40.56 -67.95
C THR A 412 6.46 40.34 -67.22
N PHE A 413 5.79 39.26 -67.58
CA PHE A 413 4.59 38.75 -66.93
C PHE A 413 4.96 37.63 -65.96
N SER A 414 4.38 37.63 -64.77
CA SER A 414 4.67 36.65 -63.71
C SER A 414 3.39 36.06 -63.15
N ALA A 415 3.47 34.85 -62.59
CA ALA A 415 2.34 34.18 -61.97
C ALA A 415 2.76 33.42 -60.71
N ASN A 416 1.99 33.56 -59.64
CA ASN A 416 2.22 32.86 -58.38
C ASN A 416 1.07 31.91 -58.10
N ALA A 417 1.37 30.61 -58.00
CA ALA A 417 0.39 29.55 -57.76
C ALA A 417 0.33 29.15 -56.28
N SER A 418 -0.87 28.88 -55.78
CA SER A 418 -1.11 28.33 -54.42
C SER A 418 -2.28 27.34 -54.41
N GLY A 419 -2.27 26.36 -53.51
CA GLY A 419 -3.15 25.19 -53.62
C GLY A 419 -2.72 24.23 -54.75
N GLY A 420 -3.51 23.21 -55.06
CA GLY A 420 -3.17 22.15 -56.02
C GLY A 420 -2.04 21.23 -55.54
N ILE A 421 -1.61 20.31 -56.40
CA ILE A 421 -0.54 19.34 -56.12
C ILE A 421 0.79 19.80 -56.76
N PRO A 422 1.83 20.21 -55.99
CA PRO A 422 3.16 20.48 -56.56
C PRO A 422 3.75 19.26 -57.30
N PRO A 423 4.71 19.44 -58.24
CA PRO A 423 5.22 20.72 -58.77
C PRO A 423 4.24 21.39 -59.75
N TYR A 424 4.33 22.72 -59.85
CA TYR A 424 3.52 23.51 -60.79
C TYR A 424 4.26 23.75 -62.12
N TYR A 425 3.49 23.85 -63.20
CA TYR A 425 3.96 24.22 -64.52
C TYR A 425 3.13 25.40 -65.06
N TYR A 426 3.79 26.37 -65.69
CA TYR A 426 3.24 27.65 -66.11
C TYR A 426 3.32 27.81 -67.64
N ALA A 427 2.27 28.36 -68.25
CA ALA A 427 2.22 28.76 -69.66
C ALA A 427 1.60 30.17 -69.79
N TYR A 428 2.10 30.99 -70.71
CA TYR A 428 1.67 32.39 -70.87
C TYR A 428 1.12 32.64 -72.26
N TYR A 429 -0.12 33.12 -72.36
CA TYR A 429 -0.74 33.49 -73.62
C TYR A 429 -0.82 35.01 -73.70
N ILE A 430 -0.20 35.61 -74.72
CA ILE A 430 -0.16 37.07 -74.86
C ILE A 430 -1.28 37.52 -75.80
N PHE A 431 -2.04 38.51 -75.37
CA PHE A 431 -3.10 39.14 -76.11
C PHE A 431 -2.71 40.57 -76.44
N LYS A 432 -2.97 40.99 -77.68
CA LYS A 432 -2.91 42.38 -78.14
C LYS A 432 -4.32 42.82 -78.52
N ASP A 433 -4.82 43.90 -77.92
CA ASP A 433 -6.15 44.45 -78.18
C ASP A 433 -7.24 43.36 -78.09
N ASN A 434 -7.12 42.53 -77.05
CA ASN A 434 -7.94 41.34 -76.79
C ASN A 434 -7.79 40.17 -77.80
N VAL A 435 -6.92 40.28 -78.80
CA VAL A 435 -6.62 39.22 -79.77
C VAL A 435 -5.40 38.41 -79.32
N PRO A 436 -5.47 37.07 -79.20
CA PRO A 436 -4.31 36.26 -78.84
C PRO A 436 -3.27 36.25 -79.96
N ILE A 437 -2.02 36.58 -79.62
CA ILE A 437 -0.89 36.68 -80.57
C ILE A 437 0.29 35.75 -80.22
N HIS A 438 0.31 35.18 -79.02
CA HIS A 438 1.30 34.20 -78.59
C HIS A 438 0.67 33.17 -77.66
N LYS A 439 1.07 31.90 -77.79
CA LYS A 439 0.71 30.81 -76.89
C LYS A 439 1.97 30.09 -76.43
N GLY A 440 2.32 30.22 -75.15
CA GLY A 440 3.47 29.55 -74.55
C GLY A 440 3.19 28.10 -74.19
N SER A 441 4.24 27.28 -74.14
CA SER A 441 4.20 25.90 -73.61
C SER A 441 4.40 25.88 -72.09
N TYR A 442 3.89 24.85 -71.42
CA TYR A 442 4.07 24.66 -69.98
C TYR A 442 5.54 24.42 -69.59
N SER A 443 6.05 25.16 -68.62
CA SER A 443 7.39 25.00 -68.06
C SER A 443 7.40 25.19 -66.53
N LYS A 444 8.50 24.87 -65.84
CA LYS A 444 8.63 25.15 -64.40
C LYS A 444 8.90 26.63 -64.08
N VAL A 445 9.06 27.48 -65.10
CA VAL A 445 9.41 28.90 -64.93
C VAL A 445 8.13 29.72 -64.74
N ASN A 446 8.03 30.42 -63.62
CA ASN A 446 6.84 31.18 -63.24
C ASN A 446 6.81 32.62 -63.80
N SER A 447 7.50 32.87 -64.91
CA SER A 447 7.52 34.18 -65.59
C SER A 447 7.76 34.05 -67.10
N PHE A 448 7.36 35.06 -67.86
CA PHE A 448 7.55 35.15 -69.32
C PHE A 448 7.79 36.60 -69.77
N THR A 449 8.83 36.80 -70.58
CA THR A 449 9.18 38.13 -71.11
C THR A 449 8.76 38.26 -72.58
N TYR A 450 8.07 39.34 -72.92
CA TYR A 450 7.56 39.63 -74.26
C TYR A 450 8.02 41.02 -74.74
N ILE A 451 8.19 41.17 -76.06
CA ILE A 451 8.57 42.43 -76.72
C ILE A 451 7.48 42.81 -77.73
N PRO A 452 6.61 43.78 -77.43
CA PRO A 452 5.60 44.31 -78.35
C PRO A 452 6.21 44.93 -79.61
N THR A 453 5.74 44.51 -80.79
CA THR A 453 6.22 45.00 -82.10
C THR A 453 5.27 46.00 -82.76
N SER A 454 4.13 46.30 -82.15
CA SER A 454 3.16 47.29 -82.65
C SER A 454 2.43 47.96 -81.49
N ALA A 455 1.89 49.17 -81.70
CA ALA A 455 1.10 49.86 -80.68
C ALA A 455 -0.22 49.12 -80.41
N GLY A 456 -0.71 49.22 -79.18
CA GLY A 456 -1.92 48.57 -78.70
C GLY A 456 -1.87 48.26 -77.21
N THR A 457 -2.91 47.62 -76.72
CA THR A 457 -3.03 47.15 -75.33
C THR A 457 -2.59 45.70 -75.24
N TYR A 458 -1.66 45.38 -74.33
CA TYR A 458 -1.14 44.02 -74.17
C TYR A 458 -1.52 43.47 -72.80
N ARG A 459 -1.93 42.20 -72.72
CA ARG A 459 -2.03 41.45 -71.45
C ARG A 459 -1.58 40.02 -71.65
N ALA A 460 -1.23 39.34 -70.56
CA ALA A 460 -1.00 37.90 -70.58
C ALA A 460 -2.10 37.18 -69.79
N THR A 461 -2.56 36.03 -70.28
CA THR A 461 -3.24 35.03 -69.46
C THR A 461 -2.19 34.01 -69.03
N ALA A 462 -1.94 33.91 -67.72
CA ALA A 462 -1.05 32.92 -67.15
C ALA A 462 -1.85 31.68 -66.77
N PHE A 463 -1.58 30.56 -67.44
CA PHE A 463 -2.12 29.25 -67.11
C PHE A 463 -1.14 28.52 -66.18
N VAL A 464 -1.65 27.99 -65.09
CA VAL A 464 -0.91 27.14 -64.16
C VAL A 464 -1.57 25.78 -64.14
N LYS A 465 -0.77 24.73 -64.35
CA LYS A 465 -1.19 23.36 -64.08
C LYS A 465 -0.40 22.77 -62.93
N ASP A 466 -1.08 22.06 -62.06
CA ASP A 466 -0.44 21.26 -61.03
C ASP A 466 -0.05 19.86 -61.55
N SER A 467 0.54 19.02 -60.72
CA SER A 467 0.97 17.67 -61.12
C SER A 467 -0.17 16.69 -61.38
N SER A 468 -1.40 17.04 -60.99
CA SER A 468 -2.63 16.30 -61.33
C SER A 468 -3.23 16.72 -62.67
N ASN A 469 -2.60 17.68 -63.38
CA ASN A 469 -3.13 18.36 -64.56
C ASN A 469 -4.36 19.23 -64.29
N THR A 470 -4.61 19.62 -63.04
CA THR A 470 -5.61 20.65 -62.74
C THR A 470 -5.09 21.99 -63.23
N ILE A 471 -5.84 22.69 -64.09
CA ILE A 471 -5.44 23.95 -64.70
C ILE A 471 -6.28 25.09 -64.15
N VAL A 472 -5.62 26.17 -63.72
CA VAL A 472 -6.25 27.48 -63.48
C VAL A 472 -5.54 28.56 -64.25
N PHE A 473 -6.19 29.71 -64.43
CA PHE A 473 -5.59 30.85 -65.11
C PHE A 473 -5.95 32.17 -64.43
N ALA A 474 -5.09 33.16 -64.63
CA ALA A 474 -5.38 34.55 -64.28
C ALA A 474 -4.82 35.48 -65.37
N ASP A 475 -5.53 36.56 -65.63
CA ASP A 475 -5.08 37.63 -66.51
C ASP A 475 -4.21 38.61 -65.73
N THR A 476 -3.15 39.10 -66.38
CA THR A 476 -2.36 40.22 -65.87
C THR A 476 -3.12 41.54 -66.09
N PRO A 477 -2.75 42.62 -65.36
CA PRO A 477 -3.12 43.98 -65.75
C PRO A 477 -2.75 44.29 -67.21
N VAL A 478 -3.50 45.21 -67.83
CA VAL A 478 -3.25 45.68 -69.19
C VAL A 478 -2.02 46.59 -69.21
N VAL A 479 -1.17 46.40 -70.23
CA VAL A 479 0.03 47.17 -70.51
C VAL A 479 -0.21 47.97 -71.79
N ASN A 480 -0.20 49.30 -71.69
CA ASN A 480 -0.41 50.16 -72.87
C ASN A 480 0.90 50.35 -73.63
N VAL A 481 0.89 50.08 -74.94
CA VAL A 481 2.03 50.26 -75.84
C VAL A 481 1.72 51.39 -76.82
N GLY A 482 2.37 52.54 -76.64
CA GLY A 482 2.19 53.76 -77.45
C GLY A 482 3.06 53.82 -78.72
N GLY A 483 2.67 54.70 -79.66
CA GLY A 483 3.10 54.78 -81.07
C GLY A 483 4.59 55.03 -81.39
N SER A 484 4.89 54.81 -82.68
CA SER A 484 6.19 54.68 -83.38
C SER A 484 7.09 53.56 -82.87
N SER A 485 7.47 52.63 -83.78
CA SER A 485 8.47 51.61 -83.49
C SER A 485 9.68 52.30 -82.90
N ALA A 486 10.22 51.83 -81.77
CA ALA A 486 11.53 52.30 -81.32
C ALA A 486 12.46 52.33 -82.53
N PRO A 487 13.22 53.43 -82.74
CA PRO A 487 14.15 53.51 -83.85
C PRO A 487 15.02 52.25 -83.84
N LEU A 488 15.26 51.66 -85.01
CA LEU A 488 16.14 50.48 -85.13
C LEU A 488 17.38 50.73 -84.28
N SER A 489 17.58 49.87 -83.29
CA SER A 489 18.63 49.96 -82.30
C SER A 489 19.33 48.61 -82.24
N LEU A 490 20.62 48.66 -81.94
CA LEU A 490 21.46 47.49 -81.91
C LEU A 490 22.23 47.47 -80.60
N ILE A 491 22.12 46.35 -79.89
CA ILE A 491 23.05 46.00 -78.83
C ILE A 491 24.06 45.05 -79.45
N ALA A 492 25.33 45.46 -79.43
CA ALA A 492 26.44 44.64 -79.89
C ALA A 492 27.25 44.19 -78.66
N THR A 493 27.39 42.89 -78.48
CA THR A 493 28.16 42.28 -77.38
C THR A 493 29.23 41.37 -77.93
N ALA A 494 30.34 41.25 -77.20
CA ALA A 494 31.35 40.24 -77.46
C ALA A 494 31.52 39.39 -76.20
N THR A 495 31.51 38.07 -76.35
CA THR A 495 31.60 37.10 -75.24
C THR A 495 32.40 35.87 -75.66
N PRO A 496 33.12 35.21 -74.73
CA PRO A 496 33.39 35.66 -73.36
C PRO A 496 34.38 36.85 -73.36
N SER A 497 34.73 37.41 -72.20
CA SER A 497 35.80 38.44 -72.06
C SER A 497 36.95 37.88 -71.20
N GLY A 498 38.21 38.09 -71.58
CA GLY A 498 39.39 37.55 -70.88
C GLY A 498 40.07 36.35 -71.56
N GLN A 499 40.10 36.36 -72.89
CA GLN A 499 40.54 35.25 -73.75
C GLN A 499 42.04 35.34 -74.07
N TYR A 500 42.61 34.18 -74.40
CA TYR A 500 43.96 34.01 -74.89
C TYR A 500 43.96 33.70 -76.38
N ILE A 501 45.14 33.70 -77.00
CA ILE A 501 45.29 33.29 -78.40
C ILE A 501 44.72 31.87 -78.58
N GLY A 502 43.86 31.69 -79.59
CA GLY A 502 43.22 30.41 -79.89
C GLY A 502 41.83 30.19 -79.26
N ASP A 503 41.42 31.03 -78.30
CA ASP A 503 40.06 30.99 -77.76
C ASP A 503 39.06 31.58 -78.76
N THR A 504 37.89 30.95 -78.93
CA THR A 504 36.84 31.48 -79.79
C THR A 504 36.09 32.62 -79.09
N ILE A 505 36.06 33.80 -79.72
CA ILE A 505 35.21 34.93 -79.35
C ILE A 505 33.91 34.86 -80.16
N THR A 506 32.76 34.97 -79.50
CA THR A 506 31.48 35.17 -80.16
C THR A 506 31.09 36.65 -80.13
N PHE A 507 30.97 37.27 -81.30
CA PHE A 507 30.34 38.57 -81.48
C PHE A 507 28.85 38.37 -81.74
N LYS A 508 28.00 39.11 -81.03
CA LYS A 508 26.55 39.01 -81.14
C LYS A 508 25.92 40.39 -81.33
N GLY A 509 25.02 40.49 -82.31
CA GLY A 509 24.10 41.60 -82.47
C GLY A 509 22.71 41.20 -82.00
N LEU A 510 22.10 42.01 -81.13
CA LEU A 510 20.68 41.94 -80.83
C LEU A 510 20.03 43.23 -81.30
N ALA A 511 19.21 43.12 -82.34
CA ALA A 511 18.49 44.26 -82.86
C ALA A 511 17.11 44.36 -82.24
N THR A 512 16.72 45.57 -81.85
CA THR A 512 15.41 45.91 -81.31
C THR A 512 14.91 47.18 -82.01
N GLY A 513 13.59 47.35 -82.12
CA GLY A 513 13.03 48.42 -82.96
C GLY A 513 13.26 48.19 -84.47
N GLY A 514 12.78 49.10 -85.32
CA GLY A 514 12.78 48.90 -86.78
C GLY A 514 11.88 47.74 -87.26
N LYS A 515 12.01 47.34 -88.54
CA LYS A 515 11.15 46.33 -89.18
C LYS A 515 11.86 44.99 -89.43
N ALA A 516 11.63 43.97 -88.62
CA ALA A 516 12.12 42.60 -88.88
C ALA A 516 11.62 42.04 -90.24
N PRO A 517 12.28 41.04 -90.88
CA PRO A 517 13.49 40.36 -90.44
C PRO A 517 14.73 41.25 -90.50
N TYR A 518 15.71 40.92 -89.65
CA TYR A 518 16.98 41.61 -89.59
C TYR A 518 18.06 40.80 -90.30
N SER A 519 19.01 41.48 -90.93
CA SER A 519 20.26 40.88 -91.37
C SER A 519 21.44 41.56 -90.68
N TYR A 520 22.48 40.79 -90.35
CA TYR A 520 23.60 41.23 -89.55
C TYR A 520 24.93 41.06 -90.30
N ALA A 521 25.78 42.07 -90.23
CA ALA A 521 27.16 42.00 -90.71
C ALA A 521 28.13 42.24 -89.54
N PHE A 522 29.29 41.59 -89.56
CA PHE A 522 30.29 41.63 -88.49
C PHE A 522 31.65 42.00 -89.06
N TYR A 523 32.13 43.20 -88.73
CA TYR A 523 33.46 43.65 -89.14
C TYR A 523 34.36 43.62 -87.92
N VAL A 524 35.29 42.66 -87.86
CA VAL A 524 36.18 42.47 -86.71
C VAL A 524 37.42 43.34 -86.89
N TYR A 525 37.79 44.04 -85.83
CA TYR A 525 38.95 44.92 -85.74
C TYR A 525 39.87 44.42 -84.64
N LYS A 526 41.16 44.35 -84.93
CA LYS A 526 42.26 44.16 -83.98
C LYS A 526 43.01 45.48 -83.85
N ASP A 527 43.12 46.03 -82.64
CA ASP A 527 43.84 47.29 -82.37
C ASP A 527 43.37 48.44 -83.30
N ASN A 528 42.06 48.48 -83.55
CA ASN A 528 41.38 49.38 -84.49
C ASN A 528 41.73 49.18 -85.98
N VAL A 529 42.52 48.18 -86.34
CA VAL A 529 42.74 47.73 -87.72
C VAL A 529 41.74 46.64 -88.05
N LYS A 530 40.99 46.79 -89.14
CA LYS A 530 40.01 45.79 -89.57
C LYS A 530 40.73 44.52 -90.05
N VAL A 531 40.39 43.38 -89.47
CA VAL A 531 41.00 42.06 -89.76
C VAL A 531 40.02 41.08 -90.42
N LEU A 532 38.71 41.35 -90.37
CA LEU A 532 37.69 40.53 -91.02
C LEU A 532 36.51 41.37 -91.51
N ASN A 533 35.94 40.98 -92.65
CA ASN A 533 34.63 41.41 -93.12
C ASN A 533 33.71 40.17 -93.30
N TYR A 534 32.66 40.07 -92.49
CA TYR A 534 31.61 39.08 -92.67
C TYR A 534 30.30 39.77 -93.06
N TRP A 535 29.83 39.49 -94.29
CA TRP A 535 28.70 40.19 -94.92
C TRP A 535 27.35 39.85 -94.28
N TYR A 536 26.31 40.60 -94.64
CA TYR A 536 24.97 40.46 -94.08
C TYR A 536 24.44 39.02 -94.15
N THR A 537 24.14 38.43 -93.00
CA THR A 537 23.50 37.12 -92.86
C THR A 537 22.28 37.19 -91.94
N SER A 538 21.43 36.16 -91.96
CA SER A 538 20.37 36.01 -90.97
C SER A 538 20.88 35.65 -89.58
N ASN A 539 22.13 35.21 -89.44
CA ASN A 539 22.73 34.84 -88.17
C ASN A 539 23.13 36.11 -87.40
N SER A 540 22.56 36.27 -86.21
CA SER A 540 22.84 37.39 -85.32
C SER A 540 24.14 37.21 -84.52
N GLN A 541 24.95 36.20 -84.84
CA GLN A 541 26.19 35.87 -84.16
C GLN A 541 27.30 35.48 -85.16
N TYR A 542 28.54 35.77 -84.78
CA TYR A 542 29.73 35.34 -85.49
C TYR A 542 30.82 34.90 -84.50
N ASN A 543 31.35 33.69 -84.70
CA ASN A 543 32.46 33.14 -83.93
C ASN A 543 33.78 33.45 -84.64
N TYR A 544 34.70 34.09 -83.95
CA TYR A 544 36.02 34.48 -84.43
C TYR A 544 37.10 33.96 -83.47
N THR A 545 38.08 33.23 -84.00
CA THR A 545 39.22 32.72 -83.22
C THR A 545 40.45 33.59 -83.49
N PRO A 546 40.89 34.44 -82.54
CA PRO A 546 42.07 35.27 -82.70
C PRO A 546 43.34 34.43 -82.76
N THR A 547 44.15 34.66 -83.79
CA THR A 547 45.44 33.98 -83.99
C THR A 547 46.63 34.76 -83.43
N SER A 548 46.39 35.95 -82.87
CA SER A 548 47.42 36.79 -82.26
C SER A 548 46.85 37.70 -81.16
N ALA A 549 47.67 38.06 -80.18
CA ALA A 549 47.31 38.98 -79.10
C ALA A 549 47.03 40.40 -79.62
N GLY A 550 46.13 41.11 -78.96
CA GLY A 550 45.67 42.45 -79.30
C GLY A 550 44.24 42.71 -78.83
N VAL A 551 43.74 43.93 -79.00
CA VAL A 551 42.40 44.31 -78.59
C VAL A 551 41.42 44.13 -79.75
N TYR A 552 40.51 43.16 -79.62
CA TYR A 552 39.52 42.86 -80.63
C TYR A 552 38.16 43.48 -80.31
N HIS A 553 37.49 44.01 -81.32
CA HIS A 553 36.05 44.34 -81.26
C HIS A 553 35.44 44.12 -82.62
N ALA A 554 34.12 43.95 -82.68
CA ALA A 554 33.40 43.91 -83.94
C ALA A 554 32.50 45.15 -84.07
N ASN A 555 32.53 45.82 -85.21
CA ASN A 555 31.41 46.66 -85.60
C ASN A 555 30.32 45.74 -86.11
N VAL A 556 29.26 45.63 -85.33
CA VAL A 556 28.08 44.85 -85.71
C VAL A 556 27.13 45.81 -86.39
N PHE A 557 26.69 45.46 -87.58
CA PHE A 557 25.67 46.17 -88.33
C PHE A 557 24.40 45.35 -88.29
N VAL A 558 23.27 46.02 -88.16
CA VAL A 558 21.98 45.41 -88.43
C VAL A 558 21.22 46.24 -89.46
N LYS A 559 20.70 45.55 -90.46
CA LYS A 559 19.78 46.08 -91.45
C LYS A 559 18.41 45.49 -91.19
N ASP A 560 17.42 46.34 -91.03
CA ASP A 560 16.03 45.90 -91.00
C ASP A 560 15.49 45.68 -92.42
N SER A 561 14.34 45.01 -92.54
CA SER A 561 13.70 44.70 -93.81
C SER A 561 13.19 45.93 -94.57
N ALA A 562 13.02 47.08 -93.90
CA ALA A 562 12.73 48.35 -94.55
C ALA A 562 14.00 49.02 -95.11
N GLY A 563 15.16 48.41 -94.90
CA GLY A 563 16.45 48.87 -95.40
C GLY A 563 17.17 49.83 -94.46
N LYS A 564 16.62 50.13 -93.28
CA LYS A 564 17.29 50.99 -92.29
C LYS A 564 18.45 50.23 -91.68
N ILE A 565 19.61 50.87 -91.62
CA ILE A 565 20.83 50.29 -91.06
C ILE A 565 21.23 51.09 -89.82
N VAL A 566 21.52 50.39 -88.74
CA VAL A 566 22.27 50.93 -87.61
C VAL A 566 23.41 50.00 -87.27
N TRP A 567 24.44 50.54 -86.64
CA TRP A 567 25.59 49.75 -86.24
C TRP A 567 26.05 50.16 -84.85
N LYS A 568 26.70 49.23 -84.17
CA LYS A 568 27.31 49.47 -82.87
C LYS A 568 28.56 48.61 -82.75
N ALA A 569 29.63 49.21 -82.26
CA ALA A 569 30.82 48.45 -81.85
C ALA A 569 30.48 47.57 -80.65
N THR A 570 30.92 46.32 -80.65
CA THR A 570 30.95 45.53 -79.42
C THR A 570 31.89 46.17 -78.42
N THR A 571 31.75 45.77 -77.15
CA THR A 571 32.82 45.98 -76.18
C THR A 571 34.14 45.41 -76.71
N LYS A 572 35.23 46.13 -76.43
CA LYS A 572 36.59 45.68 -76.74
C LYS A 572 36.94 44.50 -75.84
N ILE A 573 37.42 43.41 -76.44
CA ILE A 573 37.99 42.25 -75.77
C ILE A 573 39.49 42.30 -75.95
N ASN A 574 40.22 42.33 -74.85
CA ASN A 574 41.67 42.22 -74.89
C ASN A 574 42.05 40.73 -75.00
N ILE A 575 42.73 40.37 -76.08
CA ILE A 575 43.33 39.05 -76.27
C ILE A 575 44.77 39.13 -75.84
N GLN A 576 45.07 38.49 -74.73
CA GLN A 576 46.40 38.52 -74.15
C GLN A 576 47.28 37.44 -74.79
N ALA A 577 48.58 37.72 -74.88
CA ALA A 577 49.58 36.70 -75.22
C ALA A 577 49.85 35.73 -74.05
N GLY A 578 49.14 35.88 -72.92
CA GLY A 578 49.33 35.11 -71.71
C GLY A 578 48.71 33.70 -71.77
N SER A 579 48.91 32.92 -70.73
CA SER A 579 48.38 31.57 -70.54
C SER A 579 47.12 31.59 -69.67
N ILE A 580 46.24 30.59 -69.85
CA ILE A 580 44.99 30.36 -69.10
C ILE A 580 45.19 30.65 -67.61
N PRO A 581 44.27 31.38 -66.92
CA PRO A 581 44.44 31.73 -65.53
C PRO A 581 44.51 30.42 -64.74
N PRO A 582 45.47 30.29 -63.82
CA PRO A 582 45.64 29.06 -63.07
C PRO A 582 44.31 28.70 -62.39
N LEU A 583 43.98 27.41 -62.40
CA LEU A 583 42.80 26.92 -61.68
C LEU A 583 42.98 27.29 -60.20
N THR A 584 42.02 28.05 -59.68
CA THR A 584 41.90 28.42 -58.28
C THR A 584 40.58 27.90 -57.72
N ILE A 585 40.55 27.71 -56.41
CA ILE A 585 39.34 27.36 -55.68
C ILE A 585 39.28 28.20 -54.42
N THR A 586 38.08 28.59 -54.04
CA THR A 586 37.77 29.14 -52.72
C THR A 586 36.74 28.24 -52.08
N SER A 587 36.89 27.94 -50.79
CA SER A 587 35.92 27.16 -50.04
C SER A 587 35.50 27.92 -48.79
N ASN A 588 34.20 28.14 -48.66
CA ASN A 588 33.62 28.86 -47.55
C ASN A 588 32.71 27.91 -46.78
N ALA A 589 32.98 27.75 -45.49
CA ALA A 589 32.08 27.08 -44.57
C ALA A 589 30.94 28.04 -44.20
N ASP A 590 29.72 27.51 -44.11
CA ASP A 590 28.55 28.25 -43.62
C ASP A 590 28.66 28.61 -42.13
N LYS A 591 29.53 27.90 -41.41
CA LYS A 591 29.84 28.09 -39.99
C LYS A 591 31.34 28.12 -39.76
N THR A 592 31.78 29.06 -38.94
CA THR A 592 33.16 29.12 -38.41
C THR A 592 33.24 28.68 -36.95
N THR A 593 32.10 28.56 -36.26
CA THR A 593 31.94 27.99 -34.91
C THR A 593 30.67 27.16 -34.84
N MET A 594 30.71 26.05 -34.09
CA MET A 594 29.56 25.13 -33.96
C MET A 594 29.74 24.19 -32.75
N ASN A 595 28.67 23.54 -32.30
CA ASN A 595 28.75 22.51 -31.27
C ASN A 595 29.00 21.11 -31.86
N VAL A 596 29.54 20.19 -31.05
CA VAL A 596 29.61 18.76 -31.40
C VAL A 596 28.22 18.23 -31.83
N ASN A 597 28.19 17.40 -32.87
CA ASN A 597 27.01 16.84 -33.54
C ASN A 597 26.15 17.83 -34.36
N GLU A 598 26.52 19.10 -34.45
CA GLU A 598 25.97 19.98 -35.48
C GLU A 598 26.62 19.68 -36.85
N THR A 599 25.92 19.97 -37.94
CA THR A 599 26.46 19.82 -39.30
C THR A 599 26.98 21.17 -39.82
N VAL A 600 28.16 21.16 -40.45
CA VAL A 600 28.72 22.27 -41.23
C VAL A 600 28.62 21.94 -42.72
N SER A 601 28.31 22.95 -43.53
CA SER A 601 28.25 22.88 -44.99
C SER A 601 29.33 23.76 -45.60
N VAL A 602 30.13 23.22 -46.51
CA VAL A 602 31.18 23.94 -47.24
C VAL A 602 30.80 24.04 -48.70
N ILE A 603 30.77 25.26 -49.22
CA ILE A 603 30.59 25.54 -50.64
C ILE A 603 31.96 25.85 -51.25
N ALA A 604 32.36 25.09 -52.25
CA ALA A 604 33.61 25.26 -52.98
C ALA A 604 33.35 25.86 -54.37
N THR A 605 33.94 27.02 -54.65
CA THR A 605 33.80 27.75 -55.91
C THR A 605 35.12 27.68 -56.67
N ALA A 606 35.10 27.16 -57.90
CA ALA A 606 36.27 27.08 -58.76
C ALA A 606 36.30 28.25 -59.74
N ASN A 607 37.47 28.85 -59.94
CA ASN A 607 37.70 29.96 -60.87
C ASN A 607 38.98 29.69 -61.68
N GLY A 608 39.02 30.10 -62.96
CA GLY A 608 40.14 29.74 -63.85
C GLY A 608 40.12 28.27 -64.29
N GLY A 609 41.16 27.81 -64.98
CA GLY A 609 41.16 26.49 -65.61
C GLY A 609 40.04 26.31 -66.65
N VAL A 610 39.77 25.05 -67.04
CA VAL A 610 38.78 24.72 -68.10
C VAL A 610 37.65 23.83 -67.54
N PRO A 611 36.38 24.30 -67.50
CA PRO A 611 35.23 23.47 -67.11
C PRO A 611 35.04 22.21 -67.98
N PRO A 612 34.26 21.18 -67.56
CA PRO A 612 33.58 21.05 -66.26
C PRO A 612 34.53 20.71 -65.10
N TYR A 613 34.13 21.09 -63.89
CA TYR A 613 34.91 20.87 -62.67
C TYR A 613 34.44 19.65 -61.88
N GLN A 614 35.37 19.00 -61.18
CA GLN A 614 35.06 17.96 -60.18
C GLN A 614 35.73 18.28 -58.85
N TYR A 615 35.04 17.97 -57.74
CA TYR A 615 35.41 18.36 -56.38
C TYR A 615 35.62 17.15 -55.48
N ALA A 616 36.58 17.23 -54.56
CA ALA A 616 36.79 16.28 -53.47
C ALA A 616 37.05 17.03 -52.15
N TYR A 617 36.72 16.42 -51.01
CA TYR A 617 36.76 17.12 -49.71
C TYR A 617 37.47 16.28 -48.65
N TYR A 618 38.48 16.86 -48.01
CA TYR A 618 39.16 16.25 -46.88
C TYR A 618 38.81 17.02 -45.61
N VAL A 619 38.49 16.29 -44.54
CA VAL A 619 38.25 16.88 -43.22
C VAL A 619 39.50 16.68 -42.39
N ILE A 620 40.04 17.77 -41.87
CA ILE A 620 41.24 17.82 -41.07
C ILE A 620 40.84 18.22 -39.64
N LYS A 621 41.14 17.39 -38.66
CA LYS A 621 40.99 17.70 -37.24
C LYS A 621 42.38 17.83 -36.63
N ASP A 622 42.66 18.97 -36.00
CA ASP A 622 43.94 19.21 -35.31
C ASP A 622 45.17 18.87 -36.18
N ASN A 623 45.13 19.32 -37.44
CA ASN A 623 46.13 19.07 -38.49
C ASN A 623 46.24 17.62 -39.03
N VAL A 624 45.36 16.70 -38.62
CA VAL A 624 45.29 15.33 -39.13
C VAL A 624 44.06 15.14 -40.01
N ALA A 625 44.24 14.62 -41.24
CA ALA A 625 43.13 14.29 -42.12
C ALA A 625 42.38 13.04 -41.60
N ILE A 626 41.14 13.21 -41.15
CA ILE A 626 40.28 12.15 -40.60
C ILE A 626 39.23 11.65 -41.59
N HIS A 627 39.00 12.38 -42.69
CA HIS A 627 38.13 11.97 -43.79
C HIS A 627 38.74 12.39 -45.11
N LYS A 628 38.68 11.53 -46.13
CA LYS A 628 39.16 11.79 -47.49
C LYS A 628 38.11 11.37 -48.52
N GLY A 629 37.45 12.33 -49.15
CA GLY A 629 36.47 12.10 -50.21
C GLY A 629 37.07 11.86 -51.60
N THR A 630 36.29 11.28 -52.50
CA THR A 630 36.63 11.10 -53.93
C THR A 630 36.08 12.25 -54.80
N TYR A 631 36.58 12.39 -56.04
CA TYR A 631 36.15 13.45 -56.96
C TYR A 631 34.73 13.20 -57.51
N GLY A 632 33.82 14.16 -57.29
CA GLY A 632 32.45 14.16 -57.80
C GLY A 632 32.03 15.52 -58.37
N ILE A 633 30.79 15.65 -58.83
CA ILE A 633 30.27 16.89 -59.42
C ILE A 633 29.76 17.92 -58.39
N ASN A 634 29.59 17.50 -57.13
CA ASN A 634 28.98 18.32 -56.09
C ASN A 634 29.97 19.33 -55.54
N SER A 635 29.66 20.62 -55.69
CA SER A 635 30.43 21.74 -55.11
C SER A 635 30.09 22.03 -53.65
N ILE A 636 29.17 21.27 -53.05
CA ILE A 636 28.74 21.40 -51.66
C ILE A 636 29.07 20.12 -50.90
N PHE A 637 29.70 20.26 -49.73
CA PHE A 637 30.05 19.16 -48.84
C PHE A 637 29.58 19.43 -47.41
N THR A 638 28.94 18.44 -46.77
CA THR A 638 28.48 18.54 -45.39
C THR A 638 29.23 17.57 -44.47
N TYR A 639 29.53 18.00 -43.25
CA TYR A 639 30.21 17.17 -42.26
C TYR A 639 29.67 17.41 -40.85
N THR A 640 29.54 16.34 -40.05
CA THR A 640 29.06 16.38 -38.66
C THR A 640 30.16 15.92 -37.71
N PRO A 641 30.87 16.82 -37.02
CA PRO A 641 31.94 16.47 -36.10
C PRO A 641 31.40 15.86 -34.80
N THR A 642 31.95 14.73 -34.36
CA THR A 642 31.57 14.04 -33.11
C THR A 642 32.51 14.30 -31.93
N LEU A 643 33.58 15.07 -32.14
CA LEU A 643 34.57 15.43 -31.11
C LEU A 643 34.83 16.94 -31.13
N PRO A 644 35.11 17.57 -29.98
CA PRO A 644 35.54 18.96 -29.94
C PRO A 644 36.96 19.09 -30.52
N GLY A 645 37.27 20.28 -31.05
CA GLY A 645 38.57 20.58 -31.61
C GLY A 645 38.50 21.57 -32.76
N THR A 646 39.66 21.82 -33.37
CA THR A 646 39.73 22.72 -34.52
C THR A 646 39.69 21.90 -35.80
N TYR A 647 38.67 22.15 -36.62
CA TYR A 647 38.48 21.49 -37.90
C TYR A 647 38.83 22.43 -39.05
N LYS A 648 39.36 21.87 -40.13
CA LYS A 648 39.52 22.53 -41.42
C LYS A 648 39.01 21.60 -42.50
N ILE A 649 38.42 22.15 -43.55
CA ILE A 649 37.98 21.37 -44.70
C ILE A 649 38.80 21.80 -45.91
N THR A 650 39.61 20.89 -46.43
CA THR A 650 40.35 21.10 -47.68
C THR A 650 39.47 20.64 -48.82
N SER A 651 39.04 21.59 -49.64
CA SER A 651 38.32 21.36 -50.88
C SER A 651 39.32 21.31 -52.03
N PHE A 652 39.28 20.24 -52.80
CA PHE A 652 40.04 20.07 -54.03
C PHE A 652 39.11 20.30 -55.20
N VAL A 653 39.62 20.92 -56.26
CA VAL A 653 38.96 20.92 -57.56
C VAL A 653 39.94 20.51 -58.64
N ARG A 654 39.42 19.81 -59.65
CA ARG A 654 40.12 19.59 -60.92
C ARG A 654 39.29 20.07 -62.10
N ASP A 655 39.97 20.61 -63.09
CA ASP A 655 39.39 21.02 -64.37
C ASP A 655 39.34 19.84 -65.36
N SER A 656 38.75 20.04 -66.54
CA SER A 656 38.57 18.98 -67.55
C SER A 656 39.88 18.49 -68.17
N ARG A 657 40.99 19.23 -67.97
CA ARG A 657 42.36 18.84 -68.34
C ARG A 657 43.10 18.18 -67.19
N ASN A 658 42.40 17.81 -66.11
CA ASN A 658 42.94 17.24 -64.88
C ASN A 658 43.91 18.15 -64.12
N ILE A 659 43.97 19.45 -64.40
CA ILE A 659 44.72 20.40 -63.57
C ILE A 659 44.01 20.50 -62.23
N ARG A 660 44.76 20.40 -61.12
CA ARG A 660 44.20 20.34 -59.76
C ARG A 660 44.67 21.52 -58.93
N THR A 661 43.79 21.99 -58.07
CA THR A 661 44.12 22.94 -57.00
C THR A 661 43.30 22.63 -55.77
N SER A 662 43.63 23.25 -54.64
CA SER A 662 42.91 23.06 -53.39
C SER A 662 42.86 24.33 -52.57
N HIS A 663 41.82 24.45 -51.76
CA HIS A 663 41.66 25.51 -50.78
C HIS A 663 41.19 24.91 -49.48
N THR A 664 41.84 25.33 -48.39
CA THR A 664 41.46 24.91 -47.05
C THR A 664 40.72 26.07 -46.40
N THR A 665 39.54 25.78 -45.86
CA THR A 665 38.76 26.77 -45.11
C THR A 665 39.58 27.34 -43.95
N GLY A 666 39.14 28.48 -43.41
CA GLY A 666 39.55 28.91 -42.07
C GLY A 666 39.21 27.86 -41.00
N ASN A 667 39.70 28.09 -39.78
CA ASN A 667 39.39 27.23 -38.63
C ASN A 667 37.87 27.21 -38.38
N ILE A 668 37.29 26.01 -38.37
CA ILE A 668 35.95 25.74 -37.84
C ILE A 668 36.15 25.24 -36.41
N VAL A 669 35.82 26.08 -35.43
CA VAL A 669 35.96 25.72 -34.02
C VAL A 669 34.73 24.93 -33.60
N VAL A 670 34.93 23.63 -33.32
CA VAL A 670 33.89 22.77 -32.77
C VAL A 670 34.04 22.77 -31.27
N SER A 671 33.17 23.50 -30.60
CA SER A 671 33.12 23.58 -29.15
C SER A 671 32.36 22.37 -28.61
N ALA A 672 32.79 21.87 -27.46
CA ALA A 672 31.88 21.10 -26.62
C ALA A 672 30.66 21.99 -26.33
N PRO A 673 29.43 21.45 -26.29
CA PRO A 673 28.25 22.23 -25.95
C PRO A 673 28.53 23.07 -24.71
N ALA A 674 28.17 24.36 -24.77
CA ALA A 674 28.35 25.26 -23.65
C ALA A 674 27.82 24.58 -22.37
N PRO A 675 28.61 24.53 -21.28
CA PRO A 675 28.11 23.95 -20.04
C PRO A 675 26.82 24.69 -19.68
N GLN A 676 25.73 23.93 -19.54
CA GLN A 676 24.46 24.45 -19.05
C GLN A 676 24.75 25.30 -17.80
N PRO A 677 24.14 26.48 -17.60
CA PRO A 677 24.36 27.23 -16.37
C PRO A 677 24.05 26.34 -15.17
N ILE A 678 24.90 26.36 -14.14
CA ILE A 678 24.65 25.60 -12.91
C ILE A 678 23.33 26.09 -12.29
N THR A 679 22.46 25.18 -11.92
CA THR A 679 21.19 25.43 -11.23
C THR A 679 21.10 24.55 -10.00
N VAL A 680 20.47 25.04 -8.94
CA VAL A 680 20.22 24.27 -7.70
C VAL A 680 18.78 24.41 -7.27
N TYR A 681 18.17 23.31 -6.83
CA TYR A 681 16.96 23.33 -6.00
C TYR A 681 17.20 22.55 -4.69
N ALA A 682 16.44 22.87 -3.64
CA ALA A 682 16.58 22.24 -2.33
C ALA A 682 15.24 21.72 -1.82
N THR A 683 15.29 20.65 -1.03
CA THR A 683 14.12 20.00 -0.40
C THR A 683 14.39 19.78 1.08
N ILE A 684 13.31 19.75 1.86
CA ILE A 684 13.30 19.45 3.29
C ILE A 684 12.38 18.25 3.50
N ASP A 685 12.75 17.33 4.40
CA ASP A 685 12.00 16.10 4.67
C ASP A 685 10.63 16.34 5.34
N ASN A 686 10.50 17.42 6.12
CA ASN A 686 9.23 17.85 6.70
C ASN A 686 9.24 19.38 6.91
N VAL A 687 8.10 19.95 7.29
CA VAL A 687 7.94 21.39 7.58
C VAL A 687 7.62 21.68 9.05
N ASN A 688 7.39 20.66 9.88
CA ASN A 688 7.12 20.79 11.31
C ASN A 688 8.03 19.85 12.12
N PHE A 689 8.77 20.40 13.09
CA PHE A 689 9.73 19.69 13.93
C PHE A 689 9.63 20.12 15.39
N GLU A 690 10.09 19.26 16.30
CA GLU A 690 10.26 19.62 17.71
C GLU A 690 11.70 20.08 17.98
N LEU A 691 11.88 20.91 19.02
CA LEU A 691 13.18 21.37 19.50
C LEU A 691 14.11 20.18 19.81
N GLY A 692 15.28 20.11 19.18
CA GLY A 692 16.20 18.97 19.27
C GLY A 692 15.95 17.86 18.24
N GLY A 693 14.91 17.96 17.40
CA GLY A 693 14.68 17.09 16.25
C GLY A 693 15.68 17.34 15.12
N LYS A 694 15.97 16.32 14.30
CA LYS A 694 16.89 16.42 13.16
C LYS A 694 16.12 16.80 11.90
N VAL A 695 16.52 17.89 11.26
CA VAL A 695 15.98 18.37 9.98
C VAL A 695 16.93 17.99 8.86
N THR A 696 16.46 17.23 7.88
CA THR A 696 17.30 16.79 6.76
C THR A 696 17.02 17.62 5.51
N VAL A 697 18.05 18.29 5.02
CA VAL A 697 18.01 19.11 3.81
C VAL A 697 18.78 18.40 2.71
N ARG A 698 18.21 18.37 1.51
CA ARG A 698 18.90 17.87 0.31
C ARG A 698 18.89 18.92 -0.79
N ALA A 699 20.06 19.21 -1.34
CA ALA A 699 20.24 20.05 -2.51
C ALA A 699 20.54 19.20 -3.75
N PHE A 700 20.03 19.62 -4.89
CA PHE A 700 20.21 18.93 -6.16
C PHE A 700 20.72 19.93 -7.19
N ALA A 701 21.91 19.65 -7.72
CA ALA A 701 22.57 20.45 -8.74
C ALA A 701 22.40 19.83 -10.13
N SER A 702 22.15 20.69 -11.12
CA SER A 702 22.18 20.33 -12.55
C SER A 702 22.83 21.45 -13.36
N GLY A 703 23.41 21.12 -14.52
CA GLY A 703 24.26 22.07 -15.26
C GLY A 703 25.62 22.27 -14.58
N GLY A 704 26.42 23.25 -15.02
CA GLY A 704 27.79 23.46 -14.59
C GLY A 704 28.75 22.30 -14.91
N VAL A 705 29.92 22.33 -14.28
CA VAL A 705 30.97 21.31 -14.46
C VAL A 705 31.12 20.45 -13.20
N SER A 706 30.71 19.18 -13.26
CA SER A 706 30.91 18.20 -12.17
C SER A 706 32.41 17.96 -11.84
N PRO A 707 32.80 17.64 -10.59
CA PRO A 707 31.96 17.42 -9.40
C PRO A 707 31.48 18.71 -8.74
N TYR A 708 30.35 18.64 -8.05
CA TYR A 708 29.76 19.74 -7.29
C TYR A 708 30.16 19.68 -5.82
N LYS A 709 30.37 20.86 -5.21
CA LYS A 709 30.49 21.01 -3.76
C LYS A 709 29.29 21.80 -3.22
N TYR A 710 28.79 21.42 -2.05
CA TYR A 710 27.58 21.95 -1.44
C TYR A 710 27.88 22.60 -0.08
N ALA A 711 27.25 23.73 0.20
CA ALA A 711 27.24 24.38 1.51
C ALA A 711 25.81 24.80 1.87
N PHE A 712 25.50 24.87 3.16
CA PHE A 712 24.15 25.14 3.66
C PHE A 712 24.20 26.21 4.73
N HIS A 713 23.33 27.21 4.60
CA HIS A 713 23.02 28.17 5.65
C HIS A 713 21.64 27.88 6.23
N VAL A 714 21.53 27.95 7.55
CA VAL A 714 20.25 27.93 8.26
C VAL A 714 19.93 29.35 8.66
N ILE A 715 18.75 29.83 8.31
CA ILE A 715 18.33 31.21 8.49
C ILE A 715 17.07 31.21 9.33
N ASN A 716 17.03 32.01 10.40
CA ASN A 716 15.79 32.30 11.11
C ASN A 716 14.89 33.12 10.17
N ALA A 717 13.73 32.59 9.79
CA ALA A 717 12.87 33.20 8.79
C ALA A 717 12.23 34.52 9.25
N ASN A 718 12.11 34.72 10.56
CA ASN A 718 11.51 35.94 11.13
C ASN A 718 12.52 37.08 11.22
N THR A 719 13.79 36.78 11.53
CA THR A 719 14.84 37.81 11.70
C THR A 719 15.81 37.90 10.52
N ASN A 720 15.73 36.97 9.57
CA ASN A 720 16.71 36.75 8.50
C ASN A 720 18.16 36.53 8.98
N ALA A 721 18.38 36.24 10.27
CA ALA A 721 19.70 35.95 10.81
C ALA A 721 20.18 34.55 10.39
N ILE A 722 21.41 34.44 9.91
CA ILE A 722 22.08 33.13 9.70
C ILE A 722 22.44 32.57 11.07
N VAL A 723 21.85 31.44 11.43
CA VAL A 723 22.07 30.77 12.72
C VAL A 723 23.06 29.61 12.62
N TYR A 724 23.36 29.14 11.41
CA TYR A 724 24.35 28.09 11.17
C TYR A 724 24.83 28.10 9.70
N THR A 725 26.11 27.79 9.48
CA THR A 725 26.73 27.69 8.15
C THR A 725 27.62 26.45 8.08
N THR A 726 27.58 25.73 6.97
CA THR A 726 28.55 24.67 6.67
C THR A 726 29.63 25.15 5.69
N ALA A 727 30.81 24.55 5.76
CA ALA A 727 31.79 24.63 4.68
C ALA A 727 31.31 23.84 3.43
N TYR A 728 31.92 24.11 2.28
CA TYR A 728 31.67 23.35 1.05
C TYR A 728 32.15 21.90 1.18
N SER A 729 31.29 20.93 0.87
CA SER A 729 31.59 19.48 0.95
C SER A 729 31.05 18.72 -0.26
N ASP A 730 31.44 17.46 -0.43
CA ASP A 730 30.86 16.58 -1.47
C ASP A 730 29.43 16.12 -1.13
N SER A 731 28.96 16.35 0.09
CA SER A 731 27.63 15.92 0.54
C SER A 731 26.57 16.91 0.10
N ASN A 732 25.64 16.46 -0.74
CA ASN A 732 24.45 17.20 -1.10
C ASN A 732 23.35 17.18 -0.02
N THR A 733 23.64 16.54 1.12
CA THR A 733 22.72 16.38 2.25
C THR A 733 23.32 17.01 3.51
N PHE A 734 22.49 17.76 4.24
CA PHE A 734 22.84 18.35 5.54
C PHE A 734 21.77 18.03 6.58
N ILE A 735 22.20 17.74 7.80
CA ILE A 735 21.31 17.47 8.94
C ILE A 735 21.52 18.56 9.98
N TYR A 736 20.45 19.29 10.29
CA TYR A 736 20.46 20.35 11.30
C TYR A 736 19.65 19.93 12.53
N THR A 737 20.17 20.22 13.72
CA THR A 737 19.45 20.03 14.98
C THR A 737 19.18 21.42 15.59
N PRO A 738 17.94 21.94 15.53
CA PRO A 738 17.60 23.24 16.08
C PRO A 738 17.78 23.26 17.61
N THR A 739 18.45 24.30 18.11
CA THR A 739 18.65 24.55 19.55
C THR A 739 17.70 25.60 20.12
N ALA A 740 16.91 26.26 19.27
CA ALA A 740 15.83 27.17 19.66
C ALA A 740 14.56 26.88 18.84
N ALA A 741 13.39 27.19 19.43
CA ALA A 741 12.12 27.12 18.74
C ALA A 741 11.95 28.35 17.83
N GLY A 742 11.22 28.20 16.73
CA GLY A 742 11.00 29.28 15.78
C GLY A 742 10.77 28.80 14.35
N THR A 743 10.62 29.76 13.44
CA THR A 743 10.49 29.51 12.01
C THR A 743 11.84 29.71 11.34
N TYR A 744 12.24 28.75 10.52
CA TYR A 744 13.53 28.73 9.85
C TYR A 744 13.37 28.43 8.37
N LYS A 745 14.40 28.76 7.58
CA LYS A 745 14.57 28.34 6.18
C LYS A 745 16.03 28.01 5.92
N PHE A 746 16.30 27.16 4.94
CA PHE A 746 17.66 26.87 4.50
C PHE A 746 17.98 27.60 3.21
N LYS A 747 19.23 28.04 3.08
CA LYS A 747 19.79 28.48 1.81
C LYS A 747 20.92 27.53 1.44
N ALA A 748 20.72 26.78 0.36
CA ALA A 748 21.71 25.86 -0.16
C ALA A 748 22.53 26.57 -1.24
N TYR A 749 23.85 26.43 -1.15
CA TYR A 749 24.84 26.91 -2.10
C TYR A 749 25.47 25.72 -2.78
N VAL A 750 25.63 25.81 -4.09
CA VAL A 750 26.34 24.80 -4.89
C VAL A 750 27.39 25.54 -5.69
N LYS A 751 28.62 25.01 -5.64
CA LYS A 751 29.68 25.42 -6.55
C LYS A 751 30.12 24.26 -7.41
N ASP A 752 30.32 24.50 -8.70
CA ASP A 752 30.85 23.51 -9.62
C ASP A 752 32.40 23.49 -9.60
N LYS A 753 33.02 22.63 -10.41
CA LYS A 753 34.48 22.49 -10.53
C LYS A 753 35.18 23.78 -10.98
N THR A 754 34.46 24.70 -11.61
CA THR A 754 35.00 25.99 -12.08
C THR A 754 34.86 27.10 -11.03
N ASP A 755 34.45 26.76 -9.81
CA ASP A 755 34.11 27.68 -8.73
C ASP A 755 32.93 28.63 -9.06
N THR A 756 32.09 28.26 -10.03
CA THR A 756 30.84 28.98 -10.30
C THR A 756 29.81 28.61 -9.24
N VAL A 757 29.29 29.62 -8.50
CA VAL A 757 28.38 29.43 -7.35
C VAL A 757 26.95 29.83 -7.71
N VAL A 758 25.97 28.98 -7.36
CA VAL A 758 24.53 29.32 -7.34
C VAL A 758 23.90 28.94 -6.01
N SER A 759 22.76 29.55 -5.69
CA SER A 759 22.05 29.27 -4.44
C SER A 759 20.53 29.24 -4.62
N THR A 760 19.85 28.53 -3.72
CA THR A 760 18.39 28.47 -3.63
C THR A 760 17.96 28.49 -2.16
N GLU A 761 16.77 29.02 -1.90
CA GLU A 761 16.14 28.95 -0.57
C GLU A 761 15.08 27.86 -0.54
N SER A 762 14.91 27.20 0.61
CA SER A 762 13.83 26.25 0.86
C SER A 762 12.54 26.97 1.25
N THR A 763 11.44 26.22 1.31
CA THR A 763 10.26 26.67 2.08
C THR A 763 10.60 26.84 3.56
N ASN A 764 9.76 27.57 4.29
CA ASN A 764 9.91 27.68 5.74
C ASN A 764 9.57 26.36 6.43
N PHE A 765 10.25 26.06 7.54
CA PHE A 765 9.90 24.99 8.48
C PHE A 765 9.82 25.54 9.91
N ILE A 766 8.99 24.92 10.74
CA ILE A 766 8.65 25.37 12.09
C ILE A 766 9.23 24.40 13.11
N VAL A 767 9.84 24.94 14.16
CA VAL A 767 10.37 24.20 15.32
C VAL A 767 9.59 24.62 16.57
N THR A 768 8.93 23.67 17.25
CA THR A 768 8.13 23.92 18.46
C THR A 768 8.77 23.35 19.73
N VAL A 769 8.48 23.94 20.89
CA VAL A 769 8.91 23.41 22.20
C VAL A 769 8.00 22.24 22.60
N PRO A 770 8.53 21.10 23.08
CA PRO A 770 7.71 19.98 23.54
C PRO A 770 6.89 20.37 24.78
N VAL A 771 5.59 20.06 24.76
CA VAL A 771 4.70 20.22 25.92
C VAL A 771 4.95 19.06 26.88
N ARG A 772 5.43 19.38 28.09
CA ARG A 772 5.68 18.41 29.17
C ARG A 772 4.46 18.31 30.08
N LYS A 773 4.13 17.10 30.54
CA LYS A 773 3.00 16.86 31.44
C LYS A 773 3.23 15.61 32.26
N VAL A 774 3.04 15.71 33.57
CA VAL A 774 2.89 14.58 34.50
C VAL A 774 1.43 14.41 34.94
N THR A 775 1.04 13.17 35.18
CA THR A 775 -0.26 12.78 35.76
C THR A 775 -0.01 11.74 36.85
N LEU A 776 -0.87 11.68 37.86
CA LEU A 776 -0.76 10.74 38.97
C LEU A 776 -2.11 10.08 39.20
N ASN A 777 -2.15 8.77 39.35
CA ASN A 777 -3.38 8.04 39.66
C ASN A 777 -3.21 7.28 40.99
N ALA A 778 -4.26 7.29 41.80
CA ALA A 778 -4.36 6.54 43.05
C ALA A 778 -5.41 5.44 42.93
N SER A 779 -5.08 4.24 43.42
CA SER A 779 -5.99 3.09 43.47
C SER A 779 -5.75 2.26 44.73
N ILE A 780 -6.81 1.62 45.25
CA ILE A 780 -6.74 0.77 46.44
C ILE A 780 -7.19 -0.65 46.09
N SER A 781 -6.42 -1.64 46.52
CA SER A 781 -6.77 -3.06 46.45
C SER A 781 -6.52 -3.70 47.80
N GLY A 782 -7.57 -4.31 48.38
CA GLY A 782 -7.55 -4.71 49.79
C GLY A 782 -7.15 -3.53 50.67
N ASN A 783 -6.12 -3.72 51.48
CA ASN A 783 -5.58 -2.71 52.38
C ASN A 783 -4.31 -2.02 51.82
N ILE A 784 -4.14 -1.90 50.49
CA ILE A 784 -2.93 -1.28 49.88
C ILE A 784 -3.33 -0.13 48.94
N LEU A 785 -2.80 1.06 49.19
CA LEU A 785 -2.84 2.21 48.28
C LEU A 785 -1.65 2.18 47.33
N THR A 786 -1.92 2.34 46.05
CA THR A 786 -0.90 2.47 45.00
C THR A 786 -1.03 3.81 44.30
N LEU A 787 0.09 4.55 44.20
CA LEU A 787 0.23 5.77 43.43
C LEU A 787 1.09 5.51 42.18
N ASN A 788 0.60 5.86 41.00
CA ASN A 788 1.29 5.64 39.73
C ASN A 788 1.40 6.95 38.92
N ALA A 789 2.63 7.45 38.77
CA ALA A 789 2.96 8.65 38.00
C ALA A 789 3.21 8.31 36.52
N ASN A 790 2.64 9.09 35.61
CA ASN A 790 2.87 8.99 34.17
C ASN A 790 3.33 10.33 33.62
N VAL A 791 4.48 10.35 32.95
CA VAL A 791 5.11 11.55 32.37
C VAL A 791 5.10 11.51 30.84
N THR A 792 4.89 12.66 30.21
CA THR A 792 4.90 12.86 28.75
C THR A 792 5.68 14.14 28.39
N GLY A 793 6.31 14.19 27.22
CA GLY A 793 7.11 15.34 26.76
C GLY A 793 8.53 15.44 27.33
N TYR A 794 8.97 14.46 28.13
CA TYR A 794 10.36 14.33 28.59
C TYR A 794 11.15 13.45 27.60
N GLY A 795 12.28 13.95 27.10
CA GLY A 795 13.13 13.24 26.14
C GLY A 795 13.77 11.99 26.74
N SER A 796 14.21 11.06 25.89
CA SER A 796 14.69 9.71 26.28
C SER A 796 16.01 9.65 27.06
N THR A 797 16.63 10.79 27.38
CA THR A 797 17.92 10.89 28.09
C THR A 797 17.97 12.26 28.74
N PRO A 798 18.24 12.42 30.06
CA PRO A 798 18.71 11.58 31.19
C PRO A 798 17.58 11.10 32.15
N PRO A 799 17.88 10.41 33.29
CA PRO A 799 16.86 9.71 34.08
C PRO A 799 15.83 10.64 34.75
N ILE A 800 14.58 10.23 34.66
CA ILE A 800 13.44 10.84 35.35
C ILE A 800 13.33 10.17 36.72
N GLU A 801 13.28 10.95 37.78
CA GLU A 801 13.14 10.46 39.15
C GLU A 801 11.89 11.08 39.81
N TYR A 802 11.30 10.37 40.77
CA TYR A 802 10.01 10.68 41.38
C TYR A 802 10.11 10.70 42.92
N ALA A 803 9.41 11.63 43.55
CA ALA A 803 9.23 11.71 45.00
C ALA A 803 7.72 11.75 45.32
N PHE A 804 7.25 10.88 46.22
CA PHE A 804 5.82 10.67 46.48
C PHE A 804 5.38 11.13 47.88
N TYR A 805 4.18 11.67 47.96
CA TYR A 805 3.55 12.15 49.18
C TYR A 805 2.14 11.56 49.26
N ILE A 806 1.68 11.17 50.45
CA ILE A 806 0.36 10.58 50.66
C ILE A 806 -0.38 11.37 51.74
N TYR A 807 -1.63 11.69 51.45
CA TYR A 807 -2.55 12.37 52.35
C TYR A 807 -3.71 11.44 52.71
N LYS A 808 -4.17 11.52 53.96
CA LYS A 808 -5.39 10.90 54.46
C LYS A 808 -6.27 12.00 55.04
N ASP A 809 -7.49 12.14 54.54
CA ASP A 809 -8.45 13.17 54.97
C ASP A 809 -7.78 14.56 54.97
N ASP A 810 -7.05 14.86 53.89
CA ASP A 810 -6.23 16.07 53.66
C ASP A 810 -5.04 16.29 54.61
N VAL A 811 -4.73 15.34 55.49
CA VAL A 811 -3.54 15.35 56.35
C VAL A 811 -2.42 14.54 55.72
N LEU A 812 -1.23 15.13 55.58
CA LEU A 812 -0.04 14.44 55.09
C LEU A 812 0.38 13.33 56.07
N ILE A 813 0.35 12.08 55.61
CA ILE A 813 0.71 10.90 56.42
C ILE A 813 1.99 10.21 55.96
N LEU A 814 2.46 10.52 54.74
CA LEU A 814 3.75 10.07 54.23
C LEU A 814 4.36 11.15 53.35
N GLN A 815 5.63 11.48 53.62
CA GLN A 815 6.48 12.29 52.77
C GLN A 815 7.73 11.48 52.40
N ASP A 816 7.83 11.00 51.16
CA ASP A 816 9.06 10.39 50.63
C ASP A 816 9.85 11.43 49.83
N SER A 817 10.77 12.11 50.52
CA SER A 817 11.65 13.14 49.94
C SER A 817 12.78 12.57 49.07
N VAL A 818 12.90 11.24 48.96
CA VAL A 818 13.94 10.58 48.18
C VAL A 818 13.45 10.39 46.75
N TYR A 819 14.14 11.01 45.80
CA TYR A 819 13.88 10.85 44.37
C TYR A 819 14.34 9.47 43.88
N ARG A 820 13.40 8.67 43.36
CA ARG A 820 13.63 7.30 42.91
C ARG A 820 13.27 7.15 41.44
N PRO A 821 13.90 6.23 40.69
CA PRO A 821 13.56 6.00 39.29
C PRO A 821 12.20 5.31 39.09
N SER A 822 11.55 4.84 40.16
CA SER A 822 10.26 4.16 40.09
C SER A 822 9.11 5.16 39.94
N PRO A 823 8.27 5.04 38.89
CA PRO A 823 7.06 5.84 38.75
C PRO A 823 5.89 5.34 39.63
N ALA A 824 6.08 4.28 40.40
CA ALA A 824 5.04 3.68 41.25
C ALA A 824 5.46 3.65 42.73
N TYR A 825 4.49 3.86 43.62
CA TYR A 825 4.65 3.78 45.08
C TYR A 825 3.49 3.02 45.73
N HIS A 826 3.79 2.11 46.66
CA HIS A 826 2.80 1.29 47.37
C HIS A 826 2.82 1.58 48.87
N TYR A 827 1.65 1.68 49.50
CA TYR A 827 1.49 2.02 50.91
C TYR A 827 0.38 1.19 51.57
N ASN A 828 0.67 0.55 52.70
CA ASN A 828 -0.29 -0.28 53.45
C ASN A 828 -1.22 0.60 54.29
N LEU A 829 -2.53 0.43 54.08
CA LEU A 829 -3.60 1.14 54.75
C LEU A 829 -4.03 0.39 56.01
N THR A 830 -4.02 1.09 57.14
CA THR A 830 -4.35 0.52 58.45
C THR A 830 -5.58 1.15 59.08
N GLN A 831 -6.20 2.13 58.43
CA GLN A 831 -7.34 2.89 58.94
C GLN A 831 -8.28 3.28 57.80
N SER A 832 -9.58 3.34 58.07
CA SER A 832 -10.55 3.92 57.13
C SER A 832 -10.31 5.43 56.96
N GLY A 833 -10.59 5.96 55.77
CA GLY A 833 -10.43 7.38 55.42
C GLY A 833 -10.39 7.61 53.90
N VAL A 834 -10.27 8.86 53.47
CA VAL A 834 -10.09 9.25 52.07
C VAL A 834 -8.62 9.54 51.80
N TYR A 835 -8.01 8.81 50.87
CA TYR A 835 -6.58 8.92 50.57
C TYR A 835 -6.32 9.61 49.23
N SER A 836 -5.26 10.40 49.16
CA SER A 836 -4.75 10.99 47.91
C SER A 836 -3.23 11.04 47.92
N GLY A 837 -2.63 11.33 46.77
CA GLY A 837 -1.20 11.38 46.60
C GLY A 837 -0.74 12.55 45.76
N PHE A 838 0.52 12.92 45.94
CA PHE A 838 1.23 13.88 45.10
C PHE A 838 2.57 13.30 44.65
N VAL A 839 3.02 13.70 43.47
CA VAL A 839 4.33 13.34 42.92
C VAL A 839 5.06 14.57 42.43
N PHE A 840 6.36 14.64 42.73
CA PHE A 840 7.29 15.59 42.14
C PHE A 840 8.25 14.87 41.21
N VAL A 841 8.49 15.44 40.04
CA VAL A 841 9.37 14.88 39.01
C VAL A 841 10.70 15.65 38.99
N LYS A 842 11.81 14.91 38.90
CA LYS A 842 13.16 15.43 38.66
C LYS A 842 13.64 14.96 37.29
N TYR A 843 14.20 15.88 36.51
CA TYR A 843 14.72 15.60 35.16
C TYR A 843 16.07 16.28 34.97
N ASN A 844 17.07 15.57 34.44
CA ASN A 844 18.45 16.05 34.24
C ASN A 844 19.13 16.60 35.50
N GLY A 845 18.81 16.05 36.68
CA GLY A 845 19.37 16.57 37.94
C GLY A 845 18.62 17.78 38.52
N ILE A 846 17.63 18.35 37.81
CA ILE A 846 16.82 19.49 38.27
C ILE A 846 15.55 18.95 38.96
N PRO A 847 15.39 19.10 40.30
CA PRO A 847 14.21 18.61 41.02
C PRO A 847 12.98 19.51 40.81
N ASN A 848 11.78 18.95 41.07
CA ASN A 848 10.48 19.65 41.03
C ASN A 848 10.13 20.30 39.67
N ILE A 849 10.54 19.71 38.54
CA ILE A 849 10.30 20.29 37.22
C ILE A 849 8.82 20.23 36.80
N ASP A 850 8.07 19.28 37.35
CA ASP A 850 6.64 19.10 37.13
C ASP A 850 6.04 18.28 38.28
N THR A 851 4.74 18.47 38.53
CA THR A 851 4.04 17.85 39.66
C THR A 851 2.63 17.40 39.28
N ALA A 852 2.15 16.35 39.91
CA ALA A 852 0.76 15.92 39.75
C ALA A 852 0.16 15.47 41.08
N ALA A 853 -1.12 15.78 41.24
CA ALA A 853 -1.97 15.24 42.28
C ALA A 853 -2.72 14.02 41.73
N SER A 854 -3.00 13.04 42.59
CA SER A 854 -3.88 11.94 42.26
C SER A 854 -5.35 12.31 42.44
N ASN A 855 -6.24 11.49 41.91
CA ASN A 855 -7.61 11.37 42.40
C ASN A 855 -7.63 10.98 43.89
N THR A 856 -8.69 11.33 44.60
CA THR A 856 -8.97 10.82 45.96
C THR A 856 -9.62 9.44 45.89
N VAL A 857 -9.33 8.59 46.87
CA VAL A 857 -9.88 7.22 46.96
C VAL A 857 -10.38 6.97 48.37
N PRO A 858 -11.70 6.77 48.59
CA PRO A 858 -12.23 6.38 49.89
C PRO A 858 -11.89 4.92 50.21
N PHE A 859 -11.59 4.65 51.47
CA PHE A 859 -11.23 3.32 51.95
C PHE A 859 -11.89 3.00 53.29
N THR A 860 -12.43 1.78 53.39
CA THR A 860 -12.91 1.19 54.64
C THR A 860 -12.01 0.02 54.99
N TYR A 861 -11.35 0.10 56.13
CA TYR A 861 -10.46 -0.95 56.60
C TYR A 861 -11.23 -2.22 56.94
N VAL A 862 -10.83 -3.35 56.35
CA VAL A 862 -11.38 -4.67 56.63
C VAL A 862 -10.33 -5.52 57.38
N PRO A 863 -10.64 -6.03 58.58
CA PRO A 863 -9.76 -6.95 59.31
C PRO A 863 -9.66 -8.32 58.63
N ALA A 864 -8.49 -8.96 58.72
CA ALA A 864 -8.27 -10.29 58.15
C ALA A 864 -9.14 -11.40 58.83
N PRO A 865 -9.55 -12.45 58.10
CA PRO A 865 -10.36 -13.56 58.62
C PRO A 865 -9.59 -14.49 59.58
N LYS A 866 -10.32 -15.16 60.49
CA LYS A 866 -9.76 -16.14 61.46
C LYS A 866 -10.05 -17.58 61.03
N TYR A 867 -9.04 -18.44 61.02
CA TYR A 867 -9.15 -19.83 60.57
C TYR A 867 -9.13 -20.85 61.72
N ARG A 868 -10.04 -21.84 61.67
CA ARG A 868 -10.13 -22.97 62.62
C ARG A 868 -10.28 -24.28 61.87
N ALA A 869 -9.79 -25.38 62.43
CA ALA A 869 -9.91 -26.69 61.80
C ALA A 869 -10.19 -27.82 62.82
N LEU A 870 -11.03 -28.77 62.41
CA LEU A 870 -11.27 -30.05 63.07
C LEU A 870 -10.84 -31.18 62.11
N LEU A 871 -9.85 -31.97 62.51
CA LEU A 871 -9.32 -33.08 61.72
C LEU A 871 -9.63 -34.41 62.41
N ILE A 872 -10.30 -35.34 61.70
CA ILE A 872 -10.73 -36.63 62.25
C ILE A 872 -10.20 -37.75 61.35
N GLY A 873 -9.50 -38.72 61.94
CA GLY A 873 -8.98 -39.90 61.26
C GLY A 873 -9.37 -41.18 61.97
N ASN A 874 -10.29 -41.95 61.38
CA ASN A 874 -10.77 -43.20 61.95
C ASN A 874 -10.11 -44.40 61.26
N SER A 875 -9.18 -45.04 61.98
CA SER A 875 -8.26 -46.04 61.47
C SER A 875 -8.48 -47.47 62.03
N ASP A 876 -9.11 -47.60 63.20
CA ASP A 876 -9.22 -48.87 63.94
C ASP A 876 -10.67 -49.22 64.27
N TYR A 877 -11.25 -50.17 63.53
CA TYR A 877 -12.64 -50.63 63.68
C TYR A 877 -12.69 -52.03 64.32
N PRO A 878 -13.76 -52.38 65.05
CA PRO A 878 -13.83 -53.63 65.80
C PRO A 878 -13.90 -54.86 64.87
N GLY A 879 -13.02 -55.84 65.10
CA GLY A 879 -13.11 -57.18 64.51
C GLY A 879 -11.94 -57.63 63.62
N THR A 880 -11.01 -56.73 63.25
CA THR A 880 -9.96 -57.10 62.26
C THR A 880 -8.57 -56.46 62.43
N GLY A 881 -8.37 -55.50 63.35
CA GLY A 881 -7.06 -54.94 63.72
C GLY A 881 -6.46 -54.00 62.68
N LEU A 882 -6.41 -52.69 62.96
CA LEU A 882 -5.81 -51.64 62.12
C LEU A 882 -6.21 -51.70 60.64
N ASP A 883 -7.51 -51.62 60.36
CA ASP A 883 -8.05 -51.80 59.01
C ASP A 883 -7.75 -50.64 58.03
N LEU A 884 -7.51 -49.40 58.52
CA LEU A 884 -7.22 -48.21 57.71
C LEU A 884 -6.02 -47.39 58.22
N PRO A 885 -4.77 -47.92 58.23
CA PRO A 885 -3.63 -47.21 58.84
C PRO A 885 -3.32 -45.84 58.21
N GLY A 886 -3.73 -45.61 56.96
CA GLY A 886 -3.52 -44.34 56.26
C GLY A 886 -4.39 -43.17 56.73
N CYS A 887 -5.53 -43.43 57.38
CA CYS A 887 -6.41 -42.35 57.89
C CYS A 887 -5.72 -41.52 59.00
N ALA A 888 -4.90 -42.16 59.83
CA ALA A 888 -4.07 -41.45 60.81
C ALA A 888 -2.97 -40.60 60.13
N GLN A 889 -2.37 -41.11 59.05
CA GLN A 889 -1.33 -40.38 58.31
C GLN A 889 -1.88 -39.18 57.55
N ASP A 890 -3.08 -39.30 56.99
CA ASP A 890 -3.81 -38.22 56.35
C ASP A 890 -4.04 -37.03 57.30
N VAL A 891 -4.46 -37.30 58.54
CA VAL A 891 -4.62 -36.27 59.57
C VAL A 891 -3.29 -35.58 59.90
N ILE A 892 -2.19 -36.33 60.02
CA ILE A 892 -0.85 -35.78 60.28
C ILE A 892 -0.41 -34.85 59.15
N LYS A 893 -0.59 -35.28 57.90
CA LYS A 893 -0.20 -34.50 56.72
C LYS A 893 -1.06 -33.24 56.57
N MET A 894 -2.38 -33.34 56.79
CA MET A 894 -3.29 -32.20 56.77
C MET A 894 -2.97 -31.19 57.88
N TYR A 895 -2.69 -31.67 59.09
CA TYR A 895 -2.25 -30.82 60.21
C TYR A 895 -0.97 -30.06 59.88
N SER A 896 0.04 -30.75 59.32
CA SER A 896 1.30 -30.12 58.92
C SER A 896 1.10 -29.03 57.86
N ARG A 897 0.24 -29.30 56.85
CA ARG A 897 -0.06 -28.33 55.81
C ARG A 897 -0.77 -27.10 56.35
N LEU A 898 -1.82 -27.28 57.15
CA LEU A 898 -2.59 -26.14 57.69
C LEU A 898 -1.78 -25.30 58.70
N SER A 899 -0.90 -25.92 59.48
CA SER A 899 -0.08 -25.20 60.48
C SER A 899 1.08 -24.39 59.88
N THR A 900 1.66 -24.84 58.77
CA THR A 900 2.83 -24.18 58.14
C THR A 900 2.49 -23.34 56.92
N LYS A 901 1.39 -23.69 56.25
CA LYS A 901 0.98 -23.18 54.94
C LYS A 901 -0.54 -22.96 54.92
N GLY A 902 -1.11 -22.50 56.03
CA GLY A 902 -2.49 -22.01 56.07
C GLY A 902 -2.66 -20.72 55.24
N PRO A 903 -3.87 -20.43 54.74
CA PRO A 903 -4.13 -19.36 53.79
C PRO A 903 -3.88 -17.98 54.42
N PHE A 904 -4.06 -17.80 55.73
CA PHE A 904 -3.72 -16.52 56.40
C PHE A 904 -3.36 -16.72 57.88
N GLY A 905 -2.07 -16.76 58.20
CA GLY A 905 -1.60 -16.81 59.59
C GLY A 905 -1.83 -18.16 60.29
N ALA A 906 -1.97 -18.15 61.62
CA ALA A 906 -2.11 -19.36 62.43
C ALA A 906 -3.55 -19.92 62.38
N VAL A 907 -3.69 -21.19 62.01
CA VAL A 907 -4.95 -21.93 62.06
C VAL A 907 -5.09 -22.59 63.44
N GLU A 908 -6.22 -22.41 64.12
CA GLU A 908 -6.52 -23.12 65.38
C GLU A 908 -7.00 -24.55 65.04
N ILE A 909 -6.17 -25.57 65.29
CA ILE A 909 -6.46 -26.95 64.86
C ILE A 909 -6.77 -27.86 66.07
N LYS A 910 -7.89 -28.60 66.00
CA LYS A 910 -8.22 -29.73 66.88
C LYS A 910 -8.16 -31.04 66.10
N LYS A 911 -7.59 -32.10 66.68
CA LYS A 911 -7.48 -33.41 66.05
C LYS A 911 -8.12 -34.51 66.91
N HIS A 912 -8.75 -35.48 66.27
CA HIS A 912 -9.24 -36.70 66.91
C HIS A 912 -8.83 -37.93 66.10
N ASP A 913 -8.25 -38.90 66.80
CA ASP A 913 -7.93 -40.21 66.26
C ASP A 913 -9.03 -41.19 66.74
N ASN A 914 -9.63 -41.97 65.84
CA ASN A 914 -10.64 -43.01 66.15
C ASN A 914 -11.87 -42.52 66.94
N LEU A 915 -12.62 -41.59 66.37
CA LEU A 915 -13.83 -41.01 66.97
C LEU A 915 -15.07 -41.92 66.83
N TYR A 916 -15.80 -42.11 67.93
CA TYR A 916 -17.13 -42.75 67.93
C TYR A 916 -18.21 -41.84 67.34
N ALA A 917 -19.20 -42.44 66.68
CA ALA A 917 -20.24 -41.68 65.97
C ALA A 917 -21.00 -40.68 66.88
N PRO A 918 -21.39 -41.02 68.13
CA PRO A 918 -22.07 -40.08 69.03
C PRO A 918 -21.23 -38.85 69.41
N ASN A 919 -19.90 -38.94 69.29
CA ASN A 919 -18.97 -37.88 69.69
C ASN A 919 -18.66 -36.89 68.55
N LEU A 920 -19.18 -37.11 67.34
CA LEU A 920 -18.91 -36.24 66.19
C LEU A 920 -19.43 -34.81 66.36
N VAL A 921 -20.70 -34.66 66.74
CA VAL A 921 -21.33 -33.34 66.93
C VAL A 921 -20.69 -32.57 68.12
N PRO A 922 -20.43 -33.20 69.28
CA PRO A 922 -19.65 -32.57 70.35
C PRO A 922 -18.26 -32.08 69.91
N ALA A 923 -17.55 -32.85 69.08
CA ALA A 923 -16.25 -32.46 68.55
C ALA A 923 -16.33 -31.22 67.64
N ILE A 924 -17.34 -31.16 66.76
CA ILE A 924 -17.63 -29.99 65.91
C ILE A 924 -17.87 -28.74 66.76
N ASN A 925 -18.74 -28.84 67.77
CA ASN A 925 -19.07 -27.72 68.65
C ASN A 925 -17.85 -27.21 69.43
N THR A 926 -16.98 -28.13 69.85
CA THR A 926 -15.75 -27.78 70.60
C THR A 926 -14.70 -27.14 69.70
N ALA A 927 -14.49 -27.67 68.50
CA ALA A 927 -13.44 -27.19 67.60
C ALA A 927 -13.75 -25.81 66.99
N PHE A 928 -15.03 -25.49 66.80
CA PHE A 928 -15.46 -24.22 66.22
C PHE A 928 -16.08 -23.25 67.24
N SER A 929 -15.86 -23.49 68.54
CA SER A 929 -16.28 -22.57 69.59
C SER A 929 -15.61 -21.19 69.42
N GLY A 930 -16.40 -20.12 69.37
CA GLY A 930 -15.89 -18.76 69.17
C GLY A 930 -15.69 -18.33 67.71
N ALA A 931 -16.19 -19.11 66.75
CA ALA A 931 -16.34 -18.64 65.37
C ALA A 931 -17.35 -17.48 65.26
N ASP A 932 -17.07 -16.52 64.39
CA ASP A 932 -17.88 -15.35 64.07
C ASP A 932 -18.14 -15.27 62.56
N ALA A 933 -18.85 -14.23 62.09
CA ALA A 933 -19.19 -14.07 60.68
C ALA A 933 -17.98 -13.91 59.74
N ASN A 934 -16.80 -13.54 60.25
CA ASN A 934 -15.55 -13.40 59.48
C ASN A 934 -14.63 -14.63 59.63
N SER A 935 -15.10 -15.69 60.31
CA SER A 935 -14.34 -16.91 60.54
C SER A 935 -14.48 -17.88 59.36
N VAL A 936 -13.44 -18.69 59.14
CA VAL A 936 -13.44 -19.83 58.22
C VAL A 936 -13.13 -21.10 59.00
N SER A 937 -14.06 -22.06 59.00
CA SER A 937 -13.98 -23.30 59.77
C SER A 937 -13.80 -24.51 58.85
N ILE A 938 -12.76 -25.31 59.06
CA ILE A 938 -12.40 -26.45 58.21
C ILE A 938 -12.74 -27.75 58.94
N PHE A 939 -13.70 -28.52 58.44
CA PHE A 939 -14.00 -29.86 58.89
C PHE A 939 -13.36 -30.88 57.94
N TYR A 940 -12.46 -31.71 58.45
CA TYR A 940 -11.78 -32.76 57.68
C TYR A 940 -12.04 -34.13 58.32
N TYR A 941 -12.49 -35.10 57.54
CA TYR A 941 -12.74 -36.47 57.98
C TYR A 941 -12.18 -37.49 56.99
N THR A 942 -11.46 -38.49 57.50
CA THR A 942 -10.99 -39.66 56.74
C THR A 942 -11.29 -40.95 57.50
N GLY A 943 -11.88 -41.94 56.84
CA GLY A 943 -12.34 -43.18 57.50
C GLY A 943 -13.31 -44.02 56.64
N HIS A 944 -14.08 -44.91 57.26
CA HIS A 944 -15.10 -45.72 56.57
C HIS A 944 -16.44 -44.98 56.44
N ALA A 945 -17.21 -45.37 55.42
CA ALA A 945 -18.58 -44.90 55.21
C ALA A 945 -19.50 -45.99 54.61
N LEU A 946 -20.80 -45.71 54.58
CA LEU A 946 -21.83 -46.55 53.93
C LEU A 946 -22.37 -45.92 52.64
N GLU A 947 -23.08 -46.71 51.82
CA GLU A 947 -23.63 -46.33 50.50
C GLU A 947 -24.40 -45.02 50.45
N THR A 948 -25.05 -44.66 51.54
CA THR A 948 -25.93 -43.49 51.63
C THR A 948 -25.25 -42.25 52.21
N GLY A 949 -23.92 -42.20 52.28
CA GLY A 949 -23.18 -41.03 52.78
C GLY A 949 -22.85 -41.07 54.27
N PHE A 950 -23.29 -42.12 54.98
CA PHE A 950 -23.19 -42.20 56.44
C PHE A 950 -21.73 -42.43 56.85
N LEU A 951 -21.19 -41.50 57.65
CA LEU A 951 -19.84 -41.60 58.21
C LEU A 951 -19.81 -42.61 59.35
N MET A 952 -18.80 -43.48 59.39
CA MET A 952 -18.71 -44.55 60.37
C MET A 952 -17.79 -44.18 61.55
N GLY A 953 -18.33 -44.25 62.76
CA GLY A 953 -17.52 -44.21 63.97
C GLY A 953 -16.79 -45.53 64.19
N THR A 954 -15.70 -45.50 64.97
CA THR A 954 -14.96 -46.73 65.35
C THR A 954 -15.73 -47.62 66.33
N ASP A 955 -16.94 -47.23 66.74
CA ASP A 955 -17.91 -48.04 67.49
C ASP A 955 -18.94 -48.75 66.59
N ASN A 956 -18.71 -48.76 65.26
CA ASN A 956 -19.62 -49.31 64.23
C ASN A 956 -21.00 -48.61 64.17
N GLN A 957 -21.18 -47.50 64.87
CA GLN A 957 -22.31 -46.61 64.70
C GLN A 957 -22.03 -45.62 63.57
N THR A 958 -23.07 -44.95 63.07
CA THR A 958 -22.92 -44.04 61.93
C THR A 958 -23.58 -42.69 62.16
N VAL A 959 -23.07 -41.67 61.46
CA VAL A 959 -23.65 -40.33 61.40
C VAL A 959 -24.11 -40.06 59.97
N SER A 960 -25.37 -39.67 59.81
CA SER A 960 -25.93 -39.34 58.49
C SER A 960 -25.36 -38.02 57.94
N PRO A 961 -25.29 -37.85 56.60
CA PRO A 961 -24.95 -36.56 55.99
C PRO A 961 -25.82 -35.39 56.48
N ALA A 962 -27.11 -35.63 56.71
CA ALA A 962 -28.04 -34.61 57.22
C ALA A 962 -27.68 -34.17 58.64
N THR A 963 -27.34 -35.11 59.52
CA THR A 963 -26.89 -34.83 60.89
C THR A 963 -25.58 -34.03 60.89
N LEU A 964 -24.62 -34.40 60.04
CA LEU A 964 -23.36 -33.67 59.86
C LEU A 964 -23.60 -32.25 59.35
N ALA A 965 -24.39 -32.10 58.29
CA ALA A 965 -24.69 -30.79 57.70
C ALA A 965 -25.40 -29.87 58.71
N ASN A 966 -26.35 -30.39 59.50
CA ASN A 966 -27.02 -29.62 60.54
C ASN A 966 -26.08 -29.15 61.65
N ALA A 967 -25.14 -29.98 62.09
CA ALA A 967 -24.14 -29.59 63.08
C ALA A 967 -23.20 -28.48 62.57
N LEU A 968 -22.83 -28.53 61.29
CA LEU A 968 -21.96 -27.52 60.69
C LEU A 968 -22.71 -26.24 60.30
N ARG A 969 -24.04 -26.30 60.09
CA ARG A 969 -24.89 -25.12 59.83
C ARG A 969 -24.93 -24.17 61.01
N SER A 970 -24.81 -24.65 62.24
CA SER A 970 -24.76 -23.79 63.42
C SER A 970 -23.43 -23.03 63.59
N VAL A 971 -22.38 -23.33 62.82
CA VAL A 971 -21.06 -22.69 62.94
C VAL A 971 -21.03 -21.34 62.21
N PRO A 972 -20.78 -20.19 62.85
CA PRO A 972 -20.73 -18.89 62.16
C PRO A 972 -19.61 -18.77 61.12
N GLY A 973 -19.82 -17.93 60.11
CA GLY A 973 -18.84 -17.72 59.03
C GLY A 973 -18.90 -18.80 57.95
N LYS A 974 -17.83 -18.94 57.16
CA LYS A 974 -17.73 -19.96 56.10
C LYS A 974 -17.26 -21.29 56.66
N VAL A 975 -17.74 -22.39 56.09
CA VAL A 975 -17.38 -23.75 56.49
C VAL A 975 -16.87 -24.54 55.30
N ILE A 976 -15.63 -25.01 55.40
CA ILE A 976 -14.99 -25.93 54.47
C ILE A 976 -15.20 -27.35 54.98
N VAL A 977 -15.67 -28.27 54.13
CA VAL A 977 -15.94 -29.67 54.49
C VAL A 977 -15.16 -30.57 53.55
N LEU A 978 -14.25 -31.36 54.08
CA LEU A 978 -13.34 -32.24 53.34
C LEU A 978 -13.55 -33.68 53.83
N LEU A 979 -14.12 -34.55 53.00
CA LEU A 979 -14.36 -35.95 53.35
C LEU A 979 -13.57 -36.87 52.43
N ASP A 980 -12.81 -37.81 52.99
CA ASP A 980 -12.09 -38.84 52.24
C ASP A 980 -12.39 -40.24 52.80
N CYS A 981 -13.35 -40.94 52.19
CA CYS A 981 -13.92 -42.14 52.77
C CYS A 981 -13.61 -43.42 51.98
N CYS A 982 -13.26 -44.50 52.69
CA CYS A 982 -13.13 -45.84 52.15
C CYS A 982 -14.45 -46.62 52.27
N HIS A 983 -14.88 -47.24 51.16
CA HIS A 983 -16.10 -48.03 51.03
C HIS A 983 -17.41 -47.25 51.23
N SER A 984 -18.43 -47.62 50.47
CA SER A 984 -19.72 -46.96 50.37
C SER A 984 -20.79 -48.02 50.13
N GLY A 985 -20.76 -49.14 50.86
CA GLY A 985 -21.66 -50.30 50.65
C GLY A 985 -22.32 -50.75 51.95
N LEU A 986 -22.68 -52.03 52.04
CA LEU A 986 -23.28 -52.68 53.22
C LEU A 986 -22.19 -53.38 54.06
N TYR A 987 -22.03 -52.93 55.31
CA TYR A 987 -21.23 -53.43 56.45
C TYR A 987 -20.12 -54.47 56.16
N ILE A 988 -18.85 -54.04 56.32
CA ILE A 988 -17.56 -54.78 56.36
C ILE A 988 -17.68 -56.27 55.98
N ASN A 989 -17.98 -56.53 54.71
CA ASN A 989 -17.68 -57.82 54.09
C ASN A 989 -16.31 -57.66 53.39
N LYS A 990 -15.48 -58.70 53.37
CA LYS A 990 -14.20 -58.70 52.60
C LYS A 990 -14.38 -59.42 51.25
N SER A 991 -15.62 -59.58 50.80
CA SER A 991 -15.98 -60.34 49.60
C SER A 991 -16.01 -59.45 48.36
N ASN A 992 -15.34 -59.85 47.28
CA ASN A 992 -15.24 -59.13 45.99
C ASN A 992 -16.57 -58.94 45.22
N THR A 993 -17.74 -59.06 45.84
CA THR A 993 -19.05 -58.85 45.19
C THR A 993 -19.46 -57.39 45.24
N THR A 994 -19.46 -56.76 44.07
CA THR A 994 -19.63 -55.32 43.86
C THR A 994 -21.10 -54.90 43.76
N ASN A 995 -21.46 -53.79 44.42
CA ASN A 995 -22.58 -52.94 44.00
C ASN A 995 -21.95 -51.70 43.34
N ASP A 996 -21.89 -51.70 42.01
CA ASP A 996 -21.03 -50.82 41.22
C ASP A 996 -21.37 -49.32 41.30
N ASP A 997 -22.48 -48.91 41.93
CA ASP A 997 -22.90 -47.50 42.03
C ASP A 997 -22.84 -46.90 43.44
N ALA A 998 -22.46 -47.70 44.43
CA ALA A 998 -22.63 -47.37 45.83
C ALA A 998 -21.77 -46.15 46.27
N TYR A 999 -20.59 -45.99 45.66
CA TYR A 999 -19.63 -44.90 45.95
C TYR A 999 -19.99 -43.60 45.24
N LYS A 1000 -20.66 -43.69 44.09
CA LYS A 1000 -21.29 -42.54 43.43
C LYS A 1000 -22.42 -41.97 44.30
N LYS A 1001 -23.24 -42.85 44.91
CA LYS A 1001 -24.33 -42.46 45.82
C LYS A 1001 -23.83 -41.83 47.12
N PHE A 1002 -22.69 -42.25 47.66
CA PHE A 1002 -22.08 -41.63 48.84
C PHE A 1002 -21.81 -40.14 48.60
N ASN A 1003 -21.01 -39.81 47.57
CA ASN A 1003 -20.64 -38.42 47.30
C ASN A 1003 -21.88 -37.57 46.98
N GLN A 1004 -22.83 -38.11 46.21
CA GLN A 1004 -24.07 -37.42 45.89
C GLN A 1004 -24.90 -37.13 47.14
N SER A 1005 -24.98 -38.07 48.09
CA SER A 1005 -25.72 -37.89 49.35
C SER A 1005 -25.09 -36.82 50.24
N VAL A 1006 -23.75 -36.80 50.34
CA VAL A 1006 -23.01 -35.74 51.05
C VAL A 1006 -23.29 -34.39 50.40
N ILE A 1007 -23.06 -34.26 49.10
CA ILE A 1007 -23.26 -33.01 48.37
C ILE A 1007 -24.72 -32.53 48.50
N ASN A 1008 -25.71 -33.43 48.37
CA ASN A 1008 -27.12 -33.09 48.54
C ASN A 1008 -27.45 -32.59 49.94
N ALA A 1009 -26.85 -33.16 51.00
CA ALA A 1009 -27.08 -32.74 52.38
C ALA A 1009 -26.58 -31.31 52.66
N PHE A 1010 -25.52 -30.88 51.97
CA PHE A 1010 -25.00 -29.50 52.06
C PHE A 1010 -25.58 -28.55 51.00
N ARG A 1011 -26.26 -29.07 49.96
CA ARG A 1011 -26.99 -28.29 48.93
C ARG A 1011 -28.43 -27.96 49.31
N ASN A 1012 -29.16 -28.87 49.96
CA ASN A 1012 -30.61 -28.76 50.18
C ASN A 1012 -30.95 -28.34 51.62
N VAL A 1013 -31.67 -27.22 51.73
CA VAL A 1013 -32.45 -26.84 52.91
C VAL A 1013 -33.90 -27.24 52.63
N ASP A 1014 -34.39 -28.22 53.38
CA ASP A 1014 -35.81 -28.59 53.53
C ASP A 1014 -36.54 -29.20 52.31
N VAL A 1015 -37.24 -30.31 52.53
CA VAL A 1015 -37.92 -31.10 51.47
C VAL A 1015 -39.24 -30.47 51.01
N GLN A 1016 -39.46 -29.18 51.30
CA GLN A 1016 -40.74 -28.48 51.06
C GLN A 1016 -40.64 -27.12 50.35
N SER A 1017 -39.46 -26.62 49.97
CA SER A 1017 -39.38 -25.36 49.20
C SER A 1017 -39.52 -25.61 47.69
N ARG A 1018 -40.56 -25.04 47.09
CA ARG A 1018 -40.74 -25.00 45.63
C ARG A 1018 -39.79 -23.95 45.05
N ALA A 1019 -39.03 -24.34 44.03
CA ALA A 1019 -38.34 -23.48 43.04
C ALA A 1019 -38.07 -22.02 43.49
N GLY A 1020 -36.96 -21.80 44.20
CA GLY A 1020 -36.41 -20.44 44.37
C GLY A 1020 -35.66 -20.12 45.66
N GLU A 1021 -35.62 -20.99 46.68
CA GLU A 1021 -35.13 -20.61 48.01
C GLU A 1021 -33.69 -21.11 48.28
N LEU A 1022 -32.76 -20.14 48.33
CA LEU A 1022 -31.52 -20.07 49.12
C LEU A 1022 -30.55 -21.28 49.07
N LEU A 1023 -29.60 -21.25 48.12
CA LEU A 1023 -28.32 -21.98 48.24
C LEU A 1023 -27.48 -21.32 49.35
N GLU A 1024 -27.12 -22.05 50.41
CA GLU A 1024 -26.21 -21.52 51.42
C GLU A 1024 -24.79 -21.37 50.82
N SER A 1025 -24.39 -20.15 50.45
CA SER A 1025 -23.00 -19.79 50.04
C SER A 1025 -21.96 -19.94 51.17
N LYS A 1026 -22.34 -20.61 52.25
CA LYS A 1026 -21.59 -20.84 53.47
C LYS A 1026 -20.70 -22.07 53.37
N PHE A 1027 -21.16 -23.10 52.65
CA PHE A 1027 -20.48 -24.39 52.59
C PHE A 1027 -19.62 -24.55 51.34
N HIS A 1028 -18.42 -25.07 51.57
CA HIS A 1028 -17.38 -25.30 50.59
C HIS A 1028 -16.91 -26.76 50.76
N VAL A 1029 -17.52 -27.67 50.00
CA VAL A 1029 -17.46 -29.13 50.23
C VAL A 1029 -16.60 -29.80 49.18
N ILE A 1030 -15.71 -30.69 49.62
CA ILE A 1030 -15.00 -31.66 48.79
C ILE A 1030 -15.19 -33.03 49.44
N THR A 1031 -15.67 -34.00 48.67
CA THR A 1031 -15.90 -35.37 49.15
C THR A 1031 -15.30 -36.38 48.17
N SER A 1032 -14.67 -37.41 48.70
CA SER A 1032 -14.01 -38.50 47.99
C SER A 1032 -14.48 -39.84 48.54
N SER A 1033 -14.71 -40.79 47.65
CA SER A 1033 -15.11 -42.15 48.02
C SER A 1033 -14.59 -43.21 47.08
N ARG A 1034 -14.32 -44.39 47.63
CA ARG A 1034 -13.78 -45.55 46.91
C ARG A 1034 -14.81 -46.66 46.67
N LYS A 1035 -14.73 -47.33 45.51
CA LYS A 1035 -15.55 -48.45 45.03
C LYS A 1035 -15.40 -49.75 45.83
N ASP A 1036 -14.15 -50.19 46.09
CA ASP A 1036 -13.90 -51.51 46.69
C ASP A 1036 -14.02 -51.53 48.23
N GLN A 1037 -14.23 -52.74 48.77
CA GLN A 1037 -14.22 -53.04 50.22
C GLN A 1037 -12.80 -53.07 50.82
N GLN A 1038 -11.75 -53.10 49.99
CA GLN A 1038 -10.36 -53.07 50.45
C GLN A 1038 -9.85 -51.63 50.53
N SER A 1039 -9.30 -51.29 51.68
CA SER A 1039 -8.48 -50.10 51.83
C SER A 1039 -7.10 -50.33 51.24
N TYR A 1040 -6.67 -49.42 50.36
CA TYR A 1040 -5.27 -49.29 49.93
C TYR A 1040 -4.69 -48.01 50.52
N ALA A 1041 -5.05 -47.72 51.76
CA ALA A 1041 -4.22 -46.87 52.57
C ALA A 1041 -2.80 -47.46 52.56
N THR A 1042 -1.86 -46.80 51.90
CA THR A 1042 -0.45 -47.13 52.08
C THR A 1042 -0.05 -46.67 53.48
N ASN A 1043 1.11 -47.08 53.96
CA ASN A 1043 1.67 -46.49 55.18
C ASN A 1043 1.92 -44.97 55.04
N ASP A 1044 1.77 -44.41 53.84
CA ASP A 1044 1.90 -43.00 53.54
C ASP A 1044 0.54 -42.26 53.43
N GLY A 1045 -0.60 -42.89 53.72
CA GLY A 1045 -1.93 -42.23 53.68
C GLY A 1045 -2.77 -42.56 52.44
N SER A 1046 -3.88 -41.85 52.26
CA SER A 1046 -4.77 -42.00 51.11
C SER A 1046 -4.28 -41.21 49.89
N PHE A 1047 -4.60 -41.71 48.70
CA PHE A 1047 -4.21 -41.04 47.47
C PHE A 1047 -4.92 -39.70 47.30
N PHE A 1048 -6.21 -39.61 47.61
CA PHE A 1048 -6.95 -38.36 47.46
C PHE A 1048 -6.42 -37.25 48.38
N THR A 1049 -6.23 -37.55 49.67
CA THR A 1049 -5.64 -36.59 50.60
C THR A 1049 -4.22 -36.21 50.21
N THR A 1050 -3.39 -37.17 49.77
CA THR A 1050 -2.04 -36.86 49.28
C THR A 1050 -2.08 -35.89 48.10
N GLY A 1051 -2.97 -36.11 47.12
CA GLY A 1051 -3.13 -35.20 45.99
C GLY A 1051 -3.62 -33.81 46.38
N LEU A 1052 -4.53 -33.72 47.36
CA LEU A 1052 -5.06 -32.45 47.85
C LEU A 1052 -3.95 -31.58 48.45
N LEU A 1053 -2.99 -32.21 49.13
CA LEU A 1053 -1.85 -31.53 49.77
C LEU A 1053 -0.71 -31.18 48.81
N LEU A 1054 -0.65 -31.83 47.64
CA LEU A 1054 0.33 -31.55 46.58
C LEU A 1054 -0.11 -30.42 45.63
N ALA A 1055 -1.28 -29.83 45.85
CA ALA A 1055 -1.79 -28.74 45.03
C ALA A 1055 -0.82 -27.56 45.01
N GLY A 1056 -0.51 -27.07 43.82
CA GLY A 1056 0.30 -25.88 43.59
C GLY A 1056 -0.58 -24.67 43.26
N ASP A 1057 -0.07 -23.48 43.56
CA ASP A 1057 -0.66 -22.20 43.17
C ASP A 1057 -0.50 -22.00 41.66
N THR A 1058 -1.60 -22.13 40.93
CA THR A 1058 -1.61 -22.08 39.47
C THR A 1058 -1.78 -20.68 38.91
N ASP A 1059 -2.23 -19.71 39.72
CA ASP A 1059 -2.44 -18.32 39.29
C ASP A 1059 -1.35 -17.33 39.80
N ASN A 1060 -0.38 -17.83 40.57
CA ASN A 1060 0.73 -17.10 41.20
C ASN A 1060 0.28 -15.99 42.15
N ASN A 1061 -0.89 -16.13 42.77
CA ASN A 1061 -1.38 -15.16 43.76
C ASN A 1061 -0.76 -15.36 45.16
N GLY A 1062 0.02 -16.42 45.35
CA GLY A 1062 0.66 -16.81 46.61
C GLY A 1062 -0.11 -17.84 47.44
N PHE A 1063 -1.29 -18.27 46.99
CA PHE A 1063 -2.23 -19.12 47.69
C PHE A 1063 -2.77 -20.25 46.79
N ILE A 1064 -3.36 -21.27 47.40
CA ILE A 1064 -3.98 -22.41 46.74
C ILE A 1064 -5.44 -22.45 47.15
N SER A 1065 -6.32 -22.30 46.18
CA SER A 1065 -7.77 -22.35 46.32
C SER A 1065 -8.32 -23.76 46.56
N MET A 1066 -9.55 -23.83 47.07
CA MET A 1066 -10.36 -25.04 47.18
C MET A 1066 -10.49 -25.76 45.84
N TYR A 1067 -10.65 -25.01 44.74
CA TYR A 1067 -10.69 -25.56 43.40
C TYR A 1067 -9.36 -26.24 43.01
N GLU A 1068 -8.22 -25.57 43.20
CA GLU A 1068 -6.91 -26.15 42.90
C GLU A 1068 -6.62 -27.39 43.73
N ALA A 1069 -6.99 -27.35 45.02
CA ALA A 1069 -6.89 -28.47 45.94
C ALA A 1069 -7.77 -29.66 45.52
N TYR A 1070 -9.04 -29.40 45.13
CA TYR A 1070 -9.96 -30.41 44.61
C TYR A 1070 -9.44 -31.07 43.34
N ILE A 1071 -9.00 -30.27 42.36
CA ILE A 1071 -8.51 -30.76 41.08
C ILE A 1071 -7.24 -31.59 41.28
N SER A 1072 -6.32 -31.14 42.13
CA SER A 1072 -5.10 -31.88 42.45
C SER A 1072 -5.41 -33.21 43.14
N GLY A 1073 -6.25 -33.20 44.18
CA GLY A 1073 -6.69 -34.40 44.90
C GLY A 1073 -7.36 -35.42 44.00
N LYS A 1074 -8.33 -34.97 43.19
CA LYS A 1074 -9.05 -35.80 42.24
C LYS A 1074 -8.11 -36.41 41.20
N SER A 1075 -7.26 -35.60 40.59
CA SER A 1075 -6.36 -36.04 39.52
C SER A 1075 -5.33 -37.04 40.03
N TYR A 1076 -4.79 -36.81 41.22
CA TYR A 1076 -3.84 -37.72 41.84
C TYR A 1076 -4.52 -39.05 42.19
N ALA A 1077 -5.69 -39.05 42.85
CA ALA A 1077 -6.42 -40.28 43.16
C ALA A 1077 -6.78 -41.09 41.90
N GLN A 1078 -7.25 -40.40 40.84
CA GLN A 1078 -7.53 -41.03 39.55
C GLN A 1078 -6.26 -41.60 38.89
N SER A 1079 -5.10 -40.96 39.04
CA SER A 1079 -3.84 -41.46 38.48
C SER A 1079 -3.37 -42.76 39.15
N GLN A 1080 -3.67 -42.94 40.43
CA GLN A 1080 -3.24 -44.11 41.21
C GLN A 1080 -4.25 -45.26 41.13
N MET A 1081 -5.55 -44.95 41.06
CA MET A 1081 -6.64 -45.91 41.27
C MET A 1081 -7.67 -45.98 40.12
N GLY A 1082 -7.55 -45.16 39.08
CA GLY A 1082 -8.52 -45.11 37.99
C GLY A 1082 -9.92 -44.68 38.46
N GLU A 1083 -10.97 -45.36 37.98
CA GLU A 1083 -12.37 -45.07 38.32
C GLU A 1083 -12.79 -45.64 39.70
N LEU A 1084 -11.86 -46.31 40.40
CA LEU A 1084 -12.13 -46.93 41.70
C LEU A 1084 -12.21 -45.92 42.84
N GLN A 1085 -11.74 -44.68 42.65
CA GLN A 1085 -11.90 -43.58 43.61
C GLN A 1085 -12.36 -42.32 42.87
N ILE A 1086 -13.46 -41.71 43.31
CA ILE A 1086 -14.01 -40.49 42.72
C ILE A 1086 -14.18 -39.41 43.78
N ALA A 1087 -14.03 -38.18 43.33
CA ALA A 1087 -14.25 -37.00 44.16
C ALA A 1087 -15.23 -36.02 43.50
N GLN A 1088 -16.07 -35.41 44.33
CA GLN A 1088 -17.01 -34.35 43.99
C GLN A 1088 -16.72 -33.10 44.85
N ALA A 1089 -17.07 -31.94 44.33
CA ALA A 1089 -16.95 -30.68 45.05
C ALA A 1089 -18.19 -29.81 44.85
N TYR A 1090 -18.49 -28.98 45.85
CA TYR A 1090 -19.56 -27.98 45.80
C TYR A 1090 -19.17 -26.73 46.60
N PRO A 1091 -19.13 -25.53 45.98
CA PRO A 1091 -19.18 -25.32 44.54
C PRO A 1091 -17.96 -25.94 43.85
N ASN A 1092 -18.10 -26.34 42.59
CA ASN A 1092 -17.05 -27.06 41.86
C ASN A 1092 -15.98 -26.14 41.24
N ASN A 1093 -16.08 -24.81 41.42
CA ASN A 1093 -15.17 -23.76 40.93
C ASN A 1093 -14.77 -22.78 42.05
N ASP A 1094 -14.64 -23.30 43.26
CA ASP A 1094 -14.49 -22.53 44.49
C ASP A 1094 -13.14 -21.81 44.60
N SER A 1095 -13.17 -20.48 44.58
CA SER A 1095 -11.98 -19.63 44.70
C SER A 1095 -11.57 -19.34 46.14
N LEU A 1096 -12.21 -19.97 47.14
CA LEU A 1096 -11.83 -19.79 48.53
C LEU A 1096 -10.43 -20.36 48.77
N GLU A 1097 -9.53 -19.55 49.32
CA GLU A 1097 -8.15 -19.95 49.60
C GLU A 1097 -8.09 -20.97 50.75
N LEU A 1098 -7.50 -22.12 50.48
CA LEU A 1098 -7.36 -23.25 51.41
C LEU A 1098 -5.93 -23.38 51.96
N PHE A 1099 -4.90 -23.12 51.15
CA PHE A 1099 -3.49 -23.15 51.58
C PHE A 1099 -2.73 -21.93 51.06
N LYS A 1100 -1.57 -21.68 51.64
CA LYS A 1100 -0.53 -20.80 51.10
C LYS A 1100 0.45 -21.64 50.27
N ASN A 1101 0.91 -21.12 49.14
CA ASN A 1101 1.89 -21.79 48.28
C ASN A 1101 3.22 -22.03 49.03
#